data_AF-A0A6G8F0Q2-F1
#
_entry.id   AF-A0A6G8F0Q2-F1
#
_cell.length_a   1.000
_cell.length_b   1.000
_cell.length_c   1.000
_cell.angle_alpha   90.00
_cell.angle_beta   90.00
_cell.angle_gamma   90.00
#
_symmetry.space_group_name_H-M   'P 1'
#
loop_
_entity.id
_entity.type
_entity.pdbx_description
1 polymer ?
#
loop_
_entity_poly.entity_id
_entity_poly.type
_entity_poly.pdbx_seq_one_letter_code
_entity_poly.pdbx_strand_id
1 'polypeptide(L)'
;MRKLLNLLLALVAVATVNAQGWDEALYKQIESRIVAPTFKDKTYPITKYGASVKADAAKNQKAINAAIAACSKKGGGTVVVPAGTWNTGAIRMQSNVNLRVEKGAVLQFAYNPDLYPLVKTRWEGLDIMNYSPCVYAYQAENIAISGEGTLDGSGENDTWWQWCGAAKFGFVKGKTPEAQNGYPYAGPEKYRTKKADGTYRSSRETLLWMADNGIPTEERIFGKGCGMRPQLVNFYECKNILIEDVTMLRSPFWVITPTLSKNITVRRVKVINDGPNGDGCDPESCEDVLIEDCVFDTGDDCIAIKSGRNADGRRTPVPSQNIIVRGCTMADGHGGVVLGSEISAGVRNVFAENCKMDSPNLDRVLRIKTNTCRGGVTENVYMRNIEVGQCREAVLRINLMYEPKEPAERGHIPTVRNVYMENVTCQKSKYGILLNGLDDHDNIYNINVKNCTFNGVTDEKVRRTGKSHDINFDNLRINGELVLSQPPFSHYSEWMAWSEMQRVPQAYYLDFTDPKKRPNGKWSYVMGIELEGILDVYQAYMNPIFKDYVLQYPAKMITEKGEITGYKLADYNLDNVRTARFILRSNRLFPHKGSDLALQTLFRQLEEQPRTKEGVWWHKAIYANQVWLDGIYMGLPFYTLGAEELRGQKKAVKYYDDAVDQIGKTFKRTYDAKTGLWKHAWDETNSMFWADKETGLSKHTWARAMGWFTMAMVEILDALPENYARRGEVIDMLQQAMTAVVKYQDKKTGLWYDVMDVKDDRNYLEATASSMFTYCLLKGARLGYLPTKDNWAAGVKPAPLCEAAKAAGAGDIDFKAAGVKAYEGIIKNFIKVNDDKTISLTRCCAVSGLGPNKSPNRDGSFDYYMSEPIRDNDAKGIGPFIWASLEMERDGYKAGY
;
A
#
# COMPACT_ATOMS: atom_id res chain seq x y z
N MET A 1 -10.75 53.65 12.00
CA MET A 1 -11.48 52.38 11.77
C MET A 1 -11.48 51.89 10.31
N ARG A 2 -11.53 52.74 9.27
CA ARG A 2 -11.47 52.27 7.85
C ARG A 2 -10.09 51.89 7.30
N LYS A 3 -8.98 52.17 8.02
CA LYS A 3 -7.61 51.79 7.62
C LYS A 3 -7.08 50.49 8.28
N LEU A 4 -7.78 49.94 9.28
CA LEU A 4 -7.44 48.63 9.87
C LEU A 4 -8.14 47.46 9.16
N LEU A 5 -9.24 47.71 8.44
CA LEU A 5 -9.99 46.66 7.74
C LEU A 5 -9.31 46.21 6.44
N ASN A 6 -8.55 47.10 5.79
CA ASN A 6 -7.81 46.78 4.55
C ASN A 6 -6.49 46.06 4.80
N LEU A 7 -5.95 46.09 6.03
CA LEU A 7 -4.75 45.33 6.39
C LEU A 7 -5.07 43.89 6.83
N LEU A 8 -6.29 43.63 7.31
CA LEU A 8 -6.74 42.28 7.68
C LEU A 8 -7.17 41.43 6.49
N LEU A 9 -7.59 42.03 5.37
CA LEU A 9 -7.87 41.30 4.11
C LEU A 9 -6.60 40.94 3.31
N ALA A 10 -5.43 41.49 3.67
CA ALA A 10 -4.15 41.13 3.05
C ALA A 10 -3.41 40.00 3.80
N LEU A 11 -3.92 39.57 4.97
CA LEU A 11 -3.33 38.52 5.81
C LEU A 11 -4.17 37.24 5.91
N VAL A 12 -5.28 37.16 5.15
CA VAL A 12 -6.05 35.93 4.92
C VAL A 12 -6.09 35.58 3.42
N ALA A 13 -4.95 35.78 2.76
CA ALA A 13 -4.58 34.91 1.65
C ALA A 13 -3.59 33.89 2.24
N VAL A 14 -4.10 32.97 3.06
CA VAL A 14 -3.44 31.66 3.13
C VAL A 14 -3.42 31.22 1.68
N ALA A 15 -2.23 31.18 1.09
CA ALA A 15 -2.04 30.47 -0.15
C ALA A 15 -2.47 29.04 0.14
N THR A 16 -3.75 28.74 -0.09
CA THR A 16 -4.15 27.41 -0.48
C THR A 16 -3.31 27.17 -1.71
N VAL A 17 -2.19 26.49 -1.52
CA VAL A 17 -1.50 25.80 -2.60
C VAL A 17 -2.53 24.79 -3.06
N ASN A 18 -3.47 25.23 -3.92
CA ASN A 18 -4.23 24.32 -4.74
C ASN A 18 -3.15 23.52 -5.45
N ALA A 19 -3.03 22.24 -5.12
CA ALA A 19 -2.17 21.31 -5.84
C ALA A 19 -2.42 21.60 -7.33
N GLN A 20 -1.40 22.12 -8.01
CA GLN A 20 -1.52 22.60 -9.37
C GLN A 20 -1.71 21.36 -10.23
N GLY A 21 -2.97 20.98 -10.46
CA GLY A 21 -3.35 19.73 -11.14
C GLY A 21 -3.01 19.76 -12.63
N TRP A 22 -3.89 19.22 -13.47
CA TRP A 22 -3.71 19.25 -14.92
C TRP A 22 -3.47 20.68 -15.47
N ASP A 23 -2.35 20.88 -16.16
CA ASP A 23 -2.00 22.15 -16.81
C ASP A 23 -2.57 22.23 -18.23
N GLU A 24 -3.85 22.63 -18.32
CA GLU A 24 -4.58 22.74 -19.58
C GLU A 24 -3.97 23.78 -20.54
N ALA A 25 -3.38 24.84 -20.02
CA ALA A 25 -2.79 25.90 -20.84
C ALA A 25 -1.50 25.39 -21.52
N LEU A 26 -0.61 24.78 -20.76
CA LEU A 26 0.60 24.15 -21.29
C LEU A 26 0.26 23.01 -22.25
N TYR A 27 -0.72 22.16 -21.92
CA TYR A 27 -1.19 21.10 -22.81
C TYR A 27 -1.57 21.64 -24.19
N LYS A 28 -2.49 22.62 -24.25
CA LYS A 28 -2.94 23.22 -25.52
C LYS A 28 -1.81 23.91 -26.27
N GLN A 29 -0.91 24.56 -25.53
CA GLN A 29 0.26 25.19 -26.12
C GLN A 29 1.18 24.17 -26.78
N ILE A 30 1.43 23.01 -26.15
CA ILE A 30 2.22 21.91 -26.71
C ILE A 30 1.51 21.35 -27.95
N GLU A 31 0.23 21.00 -27.82
CA GLU A 31 -0.57 20.43 -28.90
C GLU A 31 -0.53 21.31 -30.15
N SER A 32 -0.67 22.63 -29.99
CA SER A 32 -0.65 23.57 -31.12
C SER A 32 0.67 23.64 -31.90
N ARG A 33 1.78 23.18 -31.31
CA ARG A 33 3.10 23.13 -31.98
C ARG A 33 3.30 21.85 -32.78
N ILE A 34 2.52 20.81 -32.51
CA ILE A 34 2.68 19.51 -33.14
C ILE A 34 1.87 19.49 -34.44
N VAL A 35 2.56 19.53 -35.57
CA VAL A 35 1.96 19.63 -36.91
C VAL A 35 2.56 18.55 -37.80
N ALA A 36 1.73 17.61 -38.26
CA ALA A 36 2.16 16.56 -39.16
C ALA A 36 2.67 17.15 -40.50
N PRO A 37 3.74 16.57 -41.09
CA PRO A 37 4.22 16.96 -42.41
C PRO A 37 3.17 16.69 -43.50
N THR A 38 3.18 17.52 -44.54
CA THR A 38 2.41 17.30 -45.77
C THR A 38 3.34 16.93 -46.92
N PHE A 39 2.80 16.22 -47.91
CA PHE A 39 3.58 15.68 -49.02
C PHE A 39 2.99 16.12 -50.35
N LYS A 40 3.84 16.25 -51.37
CA LYS A 40 3.38 16.50 -52.73
C LYS A 40 2.55 15.34 -53.25
N ASP A 41 1.53 15.65 -54.04
CA ASP A 41 0.75 14.64 -54.76
C ASP A 41 1.54 14.05 -55.94
N LYS A 42 2.59 13.28 -55.61
CA LYS A 42 3.45 12.55 -56.54
C LYS A 42 3.77 11.19 -55.96
N THR A 43 3.54 10.14 -56.75
CA THR A 43 3.72 8.75 -56.31
C THR A 43 4.90 8.07 -56.97
N TYR A 44 5.61 7.24 -56.20
CA TYR A 44 6.81 6.51 -56.58
C TYR A 44 6.65 5.03 -56.20
N PRO A 45 5.95 4.21 -57.00
CA PRO A 45 5.77 2.79 -56.70
C PRO A 45 7.10 2.04 -56.75
N ILE A 46 7.43 1.26 -55.71
CA ILE A 46 8.72 0.55 -55.62
C ILE A 46 8.95 -0.44 -56.78
N THR A 47 7.87 -0.94 -57.40
CA THR A 47 7.93 -1.83 -58.57
C THR A 47 8.53 -1.15 -59.80
N LYS A 48 8.35 0.17 -59.96
CA LYS A 48 8.99 0.95 -61.04
C LYS A 48 10.50 1.12 -60.84
N TYR A 49 11.00 0.78 -59.66
CA TYR A 49 12.42 0.85 -59.28
C TYR A 49 13.06 -0.54 -59.19
N GLY A 50 12.36 -1.59 -59.62
CA GLY A 50 12.89 -2.95 -59.73
C GLY A 50 12.61 -3.85 -58.52
N ALA A 51 11.78 -3.41 -57.56
CA ALA A 51 11.32 -4.26 -56.47
C ALA A 51 10.36 -5.34 -57.00
N SER A 52 10.43 -6.54 -56.43
CA SER A 52 9.54 -7.67 -56.75
C SER A 52 9.32 -8.55 -55.53
N VAL A 53 8.10 -9.07 -55.35
CA VAL A 53 7.79 -10.09 -54.32
C VAL A 53 8.56 -11.40 -54.52
N LYS A 54 9.15 -11.62 -55.70
CA LYS A 54 10.02 -12.77 -56.00
C LYS A 54 11.51 -12.45 -55.84
N ALA A 55 11.87 -11.19 -55.60
CA ALA A 55 13.26 -10.79 -55.42
C ALA A 55 13.74 -11.09 -53.99
N ASP A 56 15.04 -11.33 -53.86
CA ASP A 56 15.69 -11.40 -52.56
C ASP A 56 15.70 -10.03 -51.84
N ALA A 57 16.05 -10.07 -50.55
CA ALA A 57 16.07 -8.90 -49.69
C ALA A 57 17.03 -7.81 -50.17
N ALA A 58 18.20 -8.17 -50.72
CA ALA A 58 19.19 -7.21 -51.18
C ALA A 58 18.72 -6.42 -52.41
N LYS A 59 18.07 -7.10 -53.36
CA LYS A 59 17.52 -6.48 -54.58
C LYS A 59 16.36 -5.55 -54.26
N ASN A 60 15.44 -5.97 -53.39
CA ASN A 60 14.35 -5.12 -52.95
C ASN A 60 14.85 -3.93 -52.13
N GLN A 61 15.81 -4.11 -51.22
CA GLN A 61 16.43 -3.02 -50.47
C GLN A 61 16.98 -1.94 -51.41
N LYS A 62 17.74 -2.35 -52.44
CA LYS A 62 18.28 -1.41 -53.43
C LYS A 62 17.18 -0.67 -54.19
N ALA A 63 16.13 -1.37 -54.61
CA ALA A 63 15.00 -0.79 -55.33
C ALA A 63 14.21 0.22 -54.50
N ILE A 64 13.90 -0.13 -53.24
CA ILE A 64 13.15 0.74 -52.31
C ILE A 64 13.97 2.00 -52.00
N ASN A 65 15.27 1.86 -51.67
CA ASN A 65 16.14 3.00 -51.42
C ASN A 65 16.32 3.89 -52.66
N ALA A 66 16.32 3.32 -53.87
CA ALA A 66 16.34 4.09 -55.11
C ALA A 66 15.03 4.88 -55.33
N ALA A 67 13.87 4.29 -55.02
CA ALA A 67 12.59 4.97 -55.07
C ALA A 67 12.54 6.17 -54.11
N ILE A 68 13.02 5.99 -52.87
CA ILE A 68 13.12 7.04 -51.85
C ILE A 68 14.04 8.16 -52.32
N ALA A 69 15.25 7.84 -52.79
CA ALA A 69 16.19 8.82 -53.29
C ALA A 69 15.62 9.62 -54.47
N ALA A 70 14.91 8.95 -55.40
CA ALA A 70 14.27 9.60 -56.53
C ALA A 70 13.09 10.50 -56.12
N CYS A 71 12.33 10.09 -55.10
CA CYS A 71 11.25 10.88 -54.52
C CYS A 71 11.78 12.17 -53.88
N SER A 72 12.73 12.03 -52.95
CA SER A 72 13.41 13.14 -52.27
C SER A 72 14.04 14.12 -53.26
N LYS A 73 14.84 13.62 -54.23
CA LYS A 73 15.53 14.46 -55.24
C LYS A 73 14.56 15.29 -56.11
N LYS A 74 13.32 14.82 -56.32
CA LYS A 74 12.29 15.55 -57.07
C LYS A 74 11.43 16.46 -56.19
N GLY A 75 11.87 16.70 -54.95
CA GLY A 75 11.26 17.59 -53.98
C GLY A 75 10.12 16.95 -53.17
N GLY A 76 10.09 15.62 -53.07
CA GLY A 76 9.18 14.89 -52.18
C GLY A 76 7.91 14.34 -52.82
N GLY A 77 7.20 13.54 -52.03
CA GLY A 77 6.01 12.78 -52.42
C GLY A 77 5.90 11.47 -51.66
N THR A 78 5.15 10.52 -52.24
CA THR A 78 4.84 9.23 -51.62
C THR A 78 5.54 8.08 -52.34
N VAL A 79 6.40 7.34 -51.65
CA VAL A 79 6.93 6.05 -52.10
C VAL A 79 5.93 4.96 -51.70
N VAL A 80 5.39 4.26 -52.68
CA VAL A 80 4.29 3.31 -52.47
C VAL A 80 4.83 1.87 -52.47
N VAL A 81 4.56 1.16 -51.38
CA VAL A 81 4.74 -0.30 -51.24
C VAL A 81 3.35 -0.93 -51.41
N PRO A 82 3.05 -1.52 -52.59
CA PRO A 82 1.73 -2.09 -52.86
C PRO A 82 1.56 -3.45 -52.16
N ALA A 83 0.33 -3.98 -52.16
CA ALA A 83 0.02 -5.28 -51.57
C ALA A 83 0.99 -6.40 -52.00
N GLY A 84 1.32 -7.28 -51.04
CA GLY A 84 2.31 -8.35 -51.20
C GLY A 84 3.40 -8.32 -50.13
N THR A 85 4.15 -9.42 -50.01
CA THR A 85 5.28 -9.53 -49.09
C THR A 85 6.59 -9.17 -49.79
N TRP A 86 7.25 -8.12 -49.28
CA TRP A 86 8.47 -7.56 -49.83
C TRP A 86 9.63 -7.79 -48.86
N ASN A 87 10.37 -8.87 -49.07
CA ASN A 87 11.60 -9.14 -48.33
C ASN A 87 12.60 -8.01 -48.60
N THR A 88 13.18 -7.40 -47.57
CA THR A 88 14.13 -6.29 -47.71
C THR A 88 15.16 -6.28 -46.57
N GLY A 89 16.27 -5.58 -46.78
CA GLY A 89 17.17 -5.11 -45.72
C GLY A 89 16.79 -3.71 -45.23
N ALA A 90 17.74 -3.03 -44.57
CA ALA A 90 17.56 -1.67 -44.05
C ALA A 90 17.12 -0.65 -45.12
N ILE A 91 16.09 0.13 -44.81
CA ILE A 91 15.55 1.22 -45.62
C ILE A 91 16.07 2.56 -45.09
N ARG A 92 16.60 3.39 -45.98
CA ARG A 92 17.13 4.72 -45.66
C ARG A 92 16.16 5.80 -46.14
N MET A 93 15.39 6.37 -45.20
CA MET A 93 14.50 7.49 -45.46
C MET A 93 15.30 8.78 -45.74
N GLN A 94 14.69 9.70 -46.50
CA GLN A 94 15.23 11.02 -46.83
C GLN A 94 14.13 12.07 -46.72
N SER A 95 14.51 13.36 -46.69
CA SER A 95 13.56 14.46 -46.49
C SER A 95 12.44 14.49 -47.53
N ASN A 96 11.26 14.93 -47.09
CA ASN A 96 10.05 15.10 -47.90
C ASN A 96 9.45 13.80 -48.47
N VAL A 97 9.77 12.65 -47.87
CA VAL A 97 9.30 11.33 -48.32
C VAL A 97 8.30 10.73 -47.34
N ASN A 98 7.13 10.34 -47.86
CA ASN A 98 6.20 9.45 -47.20
C ASN A 98 6.36 8.02 -47.75
N LEU A 99 6.82 7.08 -46.94
CA LEU A 99 6.80 5.66 -47.25
C LEU A 99 5.40 5.10 -46.90
N ARG A 100 4.55 4.95 -47.92
CA ARG A 100 3.20 4.40 -47.76
C ARG A 100 3.20 2.90 -47.97
N VAL A 101 2.98 2.15 -46.89
CA VAL A 101 2.83 0.69 -46.88
C VAL A 101 1.34 0.39 -46.98
N GLU A 102 0.88 0.03 -48.18
CA GLU A 102 -0.55 -0.11 -48.44
C GLU A 102 -1.14 -1.32 -47.72
N LYS A 103 -2.48 -1.31 -47.58
CA LYS A 103 -3.22 -2.44 -47.01
C LYS A 103 -2.84 -3.75 -47.72
N GLY A 104 -2.50 -4.77 -46.93
CA GLY A 104 -2.06 -6.08 -47.45
C GLY A 104 -0.62 -6.10 -47.95
N ALA A 105 0.15 -5.01 -47.82
CA ALA A 105 1.59 -5.01 -48.02
C ALA A 105 2.31 -5.38 -46.72
N VAL A 106 3.38 -6.17 -46.82
CA VAL A 106 4.29 -6.51 -45.73
C VAL A 106 5.71 -6.16 -46.15
N LEU A 107 6.34 -5.21 -45.46
CA LEU A 107 7.80 -5.04 -45.51
C LEU A 107 8.43 -6.01 -44.53
N GLN A 108 8.94 -7.13 -45.04
CA GLN A 108 9.56 -8.17 -44.23
C GLN A 108 11.08 -7.95 -44.18
N PHE A 109 11.60 -7.50 -43.04
CA PHE A 109 13.01 -7.24 -42.85
C PHE A 109 13.76 -8.55 -42.58
N ALA A 110 14.70 -8.90 -43.45
CA ALA A 110 15.42 -10.16 -43.35
C ALA A 110 16.45 -10.14 -42.21
N TYR A 111 16.60 -11.27 -41.50
CA TYR A 111 17.74 -11.49 -40.62
C TYR A 111 18.99 -11.80 -41.45
N ASN A 112 19.60 -10.74 -41.98
CA ASN A 112 20.90 -10.79 -42.64
C ASN A 112 21.69 -9.54 -42.25
N PRO A 113 22.59 -9.62 -41.26
CA PRO A 113 23.32 -8.46 -40.76
C PRO A 113 24.14 -7.70 -41.82
N ASP A 114 24.52 -8.33 -42.93
CA ASP A 114 25.26 -7.66 -44.01
C ASP A 114 24.36 -6.66 -44.79
N LEU A 115 23.04 -6.73 -44.65
CA LEU A 115 22.09 -5.77 -45.23
C LEU A 115 21.80 -4.54 -44.34
N TYR A 116 22.49 -4.41 -43.21
CA TYR A 116 22.32 -3.31 -42.26
C TYR A 116 23.65 -2.58 -42.10
N PRO A 117 23.94 -1.55 -42.91
CA PRO A 117 25.21 -0.82 -42.82
C PRO A 117 25.37 -0.15 -41.45
N LEU A 118 26.61 0.10 -41.02
CA LEU A 118 26.85 0.82 -39.77
C LEU A 118 26.46 2.29 -39.90
N VAL A 119 25.70 2.79 -38.93
CA VAL A 119 25.23 4.17 -38.86
C VAL A 119 25.31 4.69 -37.43
N LYS A 120 25.31 6.02 -37.27
CA LYS A 120 25.13 6.66 -35.97
C LYS A 120 23.71 6.38 -35.46
N THR A 121 23.60 5.74 -34.31
CA THR A 121 22.33 5.42 -33.64
C THR A 121 22.52 5.47 -32.13
N ARG A 122 21.50 5.09 -31.35
CA ARG A 122 21.60 4.86 -29.91
C ARG A 122 21.31 3.42 -29.55
N TRP A 123 21.93 2.92 -28.49
CA TRP A 123 21.62 1.62 -27.90
C TRP A 123 21.52 1.77 -26.38
N GLU A 124 20.34 1.53 -25.81
CA GLU A 124 20.02 1.79 -24.39
C GLU A 124 20.46 3.18 -23.87
N GLY A 125 20.24 4.20 -24.70
CA GLY A 125 20.54 5.61 -24.40
C GLY A 125 22.00 6.02 -24.49
N LEU A 126 22.84 5.21 -25.14
CA LEU A 126 24.25 5.52 -25.43
C LEU A 126 24.45 5.66 -26.94
N ASP A 127 25.10 6.75 -27.37
CA ASP A 127 25.41 6.97 -28.79
C ASP A 127 26.46 5.96 -29.27
N ILE A 128 26.23 5.38 -30.47
CA ILE A 128 27.00 4.25 -31.00
C ILE A 128 27.03 4.25 -32.54
N MET A 129 28.09 3.72 -33.15
CA MET A 129 28.08 3.29 -34.56
C MET A 129 27.73 1.81 -34.64
N ASN A 130 26.51 1.48 -35.04
CA ASN A 130 26.00 0.10 -35.05
C ASN A 130 25.16 -0.19 -36.30
N TYR A 131 24.69 -1.43 -36.46
CA TYR A 131 23.73 -1.82 -37.49
C TYR A 131 22.62 -0.77 -37.67
N SER A 132 22.34 -0.43 -38.93
CA SER A 132 21.20 0.41 -39.28
C SER A 132 19.93 -0.16 -38.66
N PRO A 133 19.06 0.70 -38.10
CA PRO A 133 17.66 0.38 -37.90
C PRO A 133 17.00 -0.11 -39.19
N CYS A 134 15.95 -0.92 -39.08
CA CYS A 134 15.25 -1.47 -40.26
C CYS A 134 14.70 -0.35 -41.16
N VAL A 135 14.12 0.70 -40.58
CA VAL A 135 13.81 1.96 -41.25
C VAL A 135 14.53 3.09 -40.53
N TYR A 136 15.42 3.78 -41.23
CA TYR A 136 16.33 4.74 -40.63
C TYR A 136 16.36 6.08 -41.38
N ALA A 137 16.31 7.18 -40.63
CA ALA A 137 16.54 8.54 -41.12
C ALA A 137 17.58 9.25 -40.23
N TYR A 138 18.39 10.13 -40.81
CA TYR A 138 19.37 10.94 -40.09
C TYR A 138 19.31 12.34 -40.66
N GLN A 139 19.12 13.34 -39.81
CA GLN A 139 19.09 14.75 -40.23
C GLN A 139 18.14 15.02 -41.40
N ALA A 140 16.98 14.35 -41.39
CA ALA A 140 15.94 14.48 -42.40
C ALA A 140 14.75 15.29 -41.86
N GLU A 141 14.02 15.92 -42.76
CA GLU A 141 12.83 16.70 -42.44
C GLU A 141 11.62 16.29 -43.29
N ASN A 142 10.42 16.41 -42.73
CA ASN A 142 9.16 16.07 -43.40
C ASN A 142 9.16 14.61 -43.87
N ILE A 143 9.19 13.68 -42.93
CA ILE A 143 9.24 12.24 -43.22
C ILE A 143 8.00 11.55 -42.67
N ALA A 144 7.48 10.57 -43.42
CA ALA A 144 6.37 9.75 -42.94
C ALA A 144 6.53 8.27 -43.24
N ILE A 145 5.95 7.46 -42.36
CA ILE A 145 5.54 6.07 -42.64
C ILE A 145 4.01 6.05 -42.47
N SER A 146 3.28 5.64 -43.50
CA SER A 146 1.80 5.66 -43.48
C SER A 146 1.19 4.43 -44.13
N GLY A 147 -0.12 4.23 -43.94
CA GLY A 147 -0.91 3.18 -44.58
C GLY A 147 -1.19 1.97 -43.69
N GLU A 148 -2.17 1.16 -44.07
CA GLU A 148 -2.67 0.01 -43.28
C GLU A 148 -1.84 -1.29 -43.47
N GLY A 149 -0.60 -1.17 -43.94
CA GLY A 149 0.30 -2.31 -44.15
C GLY A 149 1.13 -2.66 -42.91
N THR A 150 2.02 -3.64 -43.07
CA THR A 150 2.82 -4.21 -41.97
C THR A 150 4.31 -3.99 -42.16
N LEU A 151 5.00 -3.56 -41.10
CA LEU A 151 6.45 -3.61 -40.96
C LEU A 151 6.79 -4.78 -40.04
N ASP A 152 7.55 -5.74 -40.55
CA ASP A 152 7.87 -6.97 -39.81
C ASP A 152 9.39 -7.13 -39.66
N GLY A 153 9.89 -6.98 -38.43
CA GLY A 153 11.31 -7.01 -38.12
C GLY A 153 11.97 -8.40 -38.17
N SER A 154 11.17 -9.47 -38.31
CA SER A 154 11.61 -10.86 -38.25
C SER A 154 12.45 -11.20 -37.00
N GLY A 155 12.15 -10.57 -35.86
CA GLY A 155 12.69 -10.93 -34.56
C GLY A 155 12.09 -12.24 -34.06
N GLU A 156 12.95 -13.23 -33.82
CA GLU A 156 12.63 -14.57 -33.35
C GLU A 156 13.80 -15.12 -32.52
N ASN A 157 13.56 -16.26 -31.85
CA ASN A 157 14.54 -16.90 -30.96
C ASN A 157 15.81 -17.37 -31.68
N ASP A 158 15.76 -17.67 -32.97
CA ASP A 158 16.93 -18.08 -33.77
C ASP A 158 17.48 -16.97 -34.67
N THR A 159 16.84 -15.79 -34.68
CA THR A 159 17.28 -14.58 -35.39
C THR A 159 17.87 -13.55 -34.41
N TRP A 160 17.29 -12.35 -34.32
CA TRP A 160 17.83 -11.24 -33.54
C TRP A 160 17.75 -11.47 -32.03
N TRP A 161 16.67 -12.08 -31.51
CA TRP A 161 16.41 -12.10 -30.07
C TRP A 161 17.42 -12.94 -29.27
N GLN A 162 18.11 -13.88 -29.92
CA GLN A 162 19.18 -14.68 -29.30
C GLN A 162 20.33 -13.84 -28.73
N TRP A 163 20.48 -12.58 -29.18
CA TRP A 163 21.52 -11.66 -28.70
C TRP A 163 21.20 -10.95 -27.39
N CYS A 164 20.01 -11.12 -26.80
CA CYS A 164 19.67 -10.46 -25.53
C CYS A 164 20.33 -11.11 -24.29
N GLY A 165 20.94 -12.29 -24.43
CA GLY A 165 21.58 -13.00 -23.32
C GLY A 165 20.65 -13.88 -22.47
N ALA A 166 19.36 -13.97 -22.80
CA ALA A 166 18.38 -14.76 -22.03
C ALA A 166 17.94 -16.03 -22.77
N ALA A 167 18.03 -17.18 -22.11
CA ALA A 167 17.74 -18.50 -22.70
C ALA A 167 16.31 -18.61 -23.27
N LYS A 168 15.32 -17.96 -22.64
CA LYS A 168 13.93 -17.94 -23.12
C LYS A 168 13.76 -17.32 -24.52
N PHE A 169 14.74 -16.53 -24.96
CA PHE A 169 14.78 -15.89 -26.26
C PHE A 169 15.84 -16.50 -27.20
N GLY A 170 16.21 -17.77 -26.96
CA GLY A 170 17.12 -18.53 -27.82
C GLY A 170 18.60 -18.28 -27.62
N PHE A 171 19.00 -17.53 -26.58
CA PHE A 171 20.41 -17.39 -26.22
C PHE A 171 21.05 -18.75 -25.89
N VAL A 172 22.21 -19.02 -26.50
CA VAL A 172 23.05 -20.21 -26.24
C VAL A 172 24.46 -19.77 -25.89
N LYS A 173 24.96 -20.15 -24.70
CA LYS A 173 26.32 -19.83 -24.26
C LYS A 173 27.36 -20.38 -25.24
N GLY A 174 28.34 -19.57 -25.62
CA GLY A 174 29.42 -19.93 -26.54
C GLY A 174 29.07 -19.86 -28.04
N LYS A 175 27.79 -19.70 -28.41
CA LYS A 175 27.36 -19.41 -29.79
C LYS A 175 27.41 -17.90 -30.03
N THR A 176 28.14 -17.44 -31.04
CA THR A 176 28.50 -16.00 -31.20
C THR A 176 29.15 -15.42 -29.94
N PRO A 177 30.29 -15.98 -29.49
CA PRO A 177 30.89 -15.68 -28.19
C PRO A 177 31.23 -14.20 -27.99
N GLU A 178 31.58 -13.48 -29.06
CA GLU A 178 31.94 -12.05 -29.03
C GLU A 178 30.76 -11.13 -28.66
N ALA A 179 29.53 -11.64 -28.74
CA ALA A 179 28.32 -10.98 -28.26
C ALA A 179 28.03 -11.24 -26.77
N GLN A 180 28.81 -12.10 -26.11
CA GLN A 180 28.55 -12.60 -24.75
C GLN A 180 29.52 -12.04 -23.71
N ASN A 181 29.10 -12.08 -22.45
CA ASN A 181 29.94 -11.67 -21.32
C ASN A 181 31.14 -12.61 -21.14
N GLY A 182 32.32 -12.04 -20.87
CA GLY A 182 33.58 -12.77 -20.69
C GLY A 182 34.43 -12.95 -21.95
N TYR A 183 33.94 -12.54 -23.12
CA TYR A 183 34.70 -12.53 -24.37
C TYR A 183 35.04 -11.08 -24.77
N PRO A 184 36.17 -10.86 -25.47
CA PRO A 184 36.50 -9.53 -25.97
C PRO A 184 35.47 -9.08 -27.01
N TYR A 185 34.96 -7.85 -26.90
CA TYR A 185 34.05 -7.30 -27.90
C TYR A 185 34.71 -7.25 -29.29
N ALA A 186 33.92 -7.46 -30.34
CA ALA A 186 34.43 -7.69 -31.70
C ALA A 186 34.96 -6.43 -32.42
N GLY A 187 34.79 -5.22 -31.87
CA GLY A 187 35.26 -3.99 -32.52
C GLY A 187 36.77 -3.73 -32.35
N PRO A 188 37.22 -2.48 -32.57
CA PRO A 188 38.62 -2.07 -32.49
C PRO A 188 39.36 -2.58 -31.26
N GLU A 189 40.54 -3.18 -31.49
CA GLU A 189 41.36 -3.84 -30.47
C GLU A 189 41.72 -2.91 -29.30
N LYS A 190 42.02 -1.63 -29.57
CA LYS A 190 42.35 -0.62 -28.56
C LYS A 190 41.29 -0.42 -27.47
N TYR A 191 40.04 -0.83 -27.70
CA TYR A 191 38.96 -0.70 -26.71
C TYR A 191 38.52 -2.04 -26.12
N ARG A 192 39.24 -3.14 -26.37
CA ARG A 192 38.98 -4.46 -25.75
C ARG A 192 39.47 -4.45 -24.31
N THR A 193 38.72 -3.77 -23.45
CA THR A 193 39.11 -3.55 -22.05
C THR A 193 38.64 -4.68 -21.15
N LYS A 194 39.36 -4.85 -20.04
CA LYS A 194 39.05 -5.83 -18.99
C LYS A 194 38.43 -5.16 -17.77
N LYS A 195 37.68 -5.94 -17.02
CA LYS A 195 37.20 -5.58 -15.68
C LYS A 195 38.35 -5.73 -14.67
N ALA A 196 38.13 -5.28 -13.44
CA ALA A 196 39.11 -5.39 -12.36
C ALA A 196 39.47 -6.85 -12.03
N ASP A 197 38.56 -7.81 -12.28
CA ASP A 197 38.78 -9.25 -12.08
C ASP A 197 39.56 -9.93 -13.23
N GLY A 198 40.02 -9.18 -14.23
CA GLY A 198 40.78 -9.68 -15.37
C GLY A 198 39.94 -10.27 -16.51
N THR A 199 38.61 -10.34 -16.38
CA THR A 199 37.71 -10.79 -17.45
C THR A 199 37.46 -9.68 -18.47
N TYR A 200 37.18 -10.04 -19.73
CA TYR A 200 36.81 -9.05 -20.75
C TYR A 200 35.41 -8.47 -20.50
N ARG A 201 35.24 -7.18 -20.82
CA ARG A 201 33.92 -6.54 -20.86
C ARG A 201 33.10 -7.08 -22.03
N SER A 202 31.82 -7.33 -21.79
CA SER A 202 30.84 -7.57 -22.86
C SER A 202 30.68 -6.35 -23.79
N SER A 203 30.00 -6.49 -24.93
CA SER A 203 29.69 -5.37 -25.83
C SER A 203 28.94 -4.23 -25.13
N ARG A 204 27.90 -4.55 -24.35
CA ARG A 204 27.14 -3.55 -23.58
C ARG A 204 28.02 -2.82 -22.56
N GLU A 205 28.79 -3.55 -21.77
CA GLU A 205 29.71 -2.96 -20.77
C GLU A 205 30.83 -2.15 -21.42
N THR A 206 31.28 -2.55 -22.61
CA THR A 206 32.28 -1.81 -23.39
C THR A 206 31.71 -0.49 -23.88
N LEU A 207 30.47 -0.48 -24.41
CA LEU A 207 29.81 0.77 -24.82
C LEU A 207 29.62 1.71 -23.64
N LEU A 208 29.19 1.18 -22.48
CA LEU A 208 29.04 1.96 -21.26
C LEU A 208 30.39 2.53 -20.79
N TRP A 209 31.45 1.72 -20.79
CA TRP A 209 32.80 2.19 -20.48
C TRP A 209 33.30 3.26 -21.46
N MET A 210 33.09 3.09 -22.76
CA MET A 210 33.46 4.07 -23.79
C MET A 210 32.74 5.40 -23.56
N ALA A 211 31.44 5.35 -23.27
CA ALA A 211 30.63 6.51 -22.96
C ALA A 211 31.17 7.22 -21.71
N ASP A 212 31.36 6.50 -20.60
CA ASP A 212 31.88 7.09 -19.35
C ASP A 212 33.29 7.68 -19.51
N ASN A 213 34.12 7.12 -20.40
CA ASN A 213 35.50 7.59 -20.66
C ASN A 213 35.61 8.62 -21.78
N GLY A 214 34.51 9.20 -22.23
CA GLY A 214 34.60 10.33 -23.15
C GLY A 214 34.81 9.97 -24.62
N ILE A 215 34.82 8.67 -24.99
CA ILE A 215 35.18 8.23 -26.34
C ILE A 215 34.18 8.81 -27.36
N PRO A 216 34.63 9.43 -28.47
CA PRO A 216 33.73 9.97 -29.50
C PRO A 216 32.85 8.88 -30.12
N THR A 217 31.62 9.22 -30.48
CA THR A 217 30.64 8.28 -31.04
C THR A 217 31.17 7.58 -32.28
N GLU A 218 31.87 8.30 -33.14
CA GLU A 218 32.47 7.81 -34.38
C GLU A 218 33.56 6.75 -34.14
N GLU A 219 34.11 6.66 -32.92
CA GLU A 219 35.07 5.62 -32.52
C GLU A 219 34.41 4.43 -31.80
N ARG A 220 33.13 4.55 -31.42
CA ARG A 220 32.33 3.49 -30.80
C ARG A 220 31.78 2.56 -31.88
N ILE A 221 32.66 1.82 -32.55
CA ILE A 221 32.34 0.95 -33.68
C ILE A 221 31.91 -0.45 -33.20
N PHE A 222 30.66 -0.81 -33.49
CA PHE A 222 30.05 -2.11 -33.20
C PHE A 222 29.56 -2.80 -34.49
N GLY A 223 28.43 -3.52 -34.45
CA GLY A 223 27.92 -4.34 -35.55
C GLY A 223 28.33 -5.80 -35.46
N LYS A 224 28.99 -6.31 -36.50
CA LYS A 224 29.29 -7.74 -36.67
C LYS A 224 30.05 -8.32 -35.48
N GLY A 225 29.53 -9.43 -34.95
CA GLY A 225 30.06 -10.10 -33.77
C GLY A 225 29.74 -9.42 -32.43
N CYS A 226 29.20 -8.21 -32.40
CA CYS A 226 28.98 -7.50 -31.13
C CYS A 226 27.63 -7.81 -30.46
N GLY A 227 26.64 -8.35 -31.19
CA GLY A 227 25.32 -8.68 -30.63
C GLY A 227 24.43 -7.49 -30.30
N MET A 228 24.74 -6.30 -30.81
CA MET A 228 23.96 -5.08 -30.55
C MET A 228 22.80 -5.00 -31.55
N ARG A 229 21.59 -5.38 -31.13
CA ARG A 229 20.40 -5.46 -31.99
C ARG A 229 19.98 -4.07 -32.51
N PRO A 230 19.52 -3.94 -33.79
CA PRO A 230 19.00 -2.70 -34.34
C PRO A 230 17.52 -2.45 -33.93
N GLN A 231 17.06 -1.21 -33.98
CA GLN A 231 15.64 -0.87 -33.83
C GLN A 231 14.84 -1.20 -35.10
N LEU A 232 13.51 -1.32 -35.01
CA LEU A 232 12.66 -1.40 -36.21
C LEU A 232 12.61 -0.03 -36.92
N VAL A 233 12.24 1.04 -36.21
CA VAL A 233 12.22 2.40 -36.77
C VAL A 233 13.02 3.31 -35.86
N ASN A 234 13.99 4.03 -36.42
CA ASN A 234 14.65 5.13 -35.71
C ASN A 234 14.88 6.31 -36.65
N PHE A 235 14.37 7.46 -36.24
CA PHE A 235 14.60 8.73 -36.91
C PHE A 235 15.46 9.58 -35.99
N TYR A 236 16.71 9.78 -36.41
CA TYR A 236 17.76 10.34 -35.58
C TYR A 236 18.04 11.78 -36.03
N GLU A 237 17.96 12.75 -35.12
CA GLU A 237 18.13 14.18 -35.41
C GLU A 237 17.18 14.69 -36.53
N CYS A 238 15.94 14.20 -36.56
CA CYS A 238 14.96 14.50 -37.61
C CYS A 238 13.89 15.52 -37.14
N LYS A 239 13.16 16.09 -38.10
CA LYS A 239 12.10 17.09 -37.82
C LYS A 239 10.84 16.84 -38.66
N ASN A 240 9.66 17.12 -38.09
CA ASN A 240 8.35 16.98 -38.75
C ASN A 240 8.15 15.52 -39.20
N ILE A 241 7.80 14.67 -38.25
CA ILE A 241 7.74 13.21 -38.41
C ILE A 241 6.29 12.74 -38.27
N LEU A 242 5.84 11.86 -39.15
CA LEU A 242 4.57 11.16 -39.04
C LEU A 242 4.74 9.64 -39.15
N ILE A 243 4.21 8.90 -38.19
CA ILE A 243 4.06 7.44 -38.29
C ILE A 243 2.60 7.14 -38.03
N GLU A 244 1.88 6.62 -39.03
CA GLU A 244 0.45 6.38 -38.89
C GLU A 244 -0.06 5.09 -39.52
N ASP A 245 -1.12 4.54 -38.92
CA ASP A 245 -1.97 3.44 -39.42
C ASP A 245 -1.30 2.06 -39.59
N VAL A 246 0.02 1.99 -39.61
CA VAL A 246 0.78 0.76 -39.84
C VAL A 246 0.68 -0.21 -38.67
N THR A 247 0.82 -1.50 -38.99
CA THR A 247 1.09 -2.54 -38.00
C THR A 247 2.60 -2.83 -37.94
N MET A 248 3.15 -2.95 -36.74
CA MET A 248 4.57 -3.22 -36.50
C MET A 248 4.73 -4.50 -35.70
N LEU A 249 5.43 -5.48 -36.27
CA LEU A 249 5.56 -6.83 -35.72
C LEU A 249 7.03 -7.20 -35.47
N ARG A 250 7.26 -8.02 -34.44
CA ARG A 250 8.50 -8.79 -34.24
C ARG A 250 9.77 -7.94 -34.42
N SER A 251 9.84 -6.80 -33.74
CA SER A 251 11.01 -5.93 -33.80
C SER A 251 12.24 -6.65 -33.24
N PRO A 252 13.45 -6.44 -33.79
CA PRO A 252 14.68 -6.97 -33.22
C PRO A 252 14.96 -6.43 -31.80
N PHE A 253 14.52 -5.19 -31.52
CA PHE A 253 14.75 -4.43 -30.28
C PHE A 253 13.58 -3.44 -30.07
N TRP A 254 13.83 -2.20 -29.67
CA TRP A 254 12.83 -1.12 -29.62
C TRP A 254 12.15 -0.89 -30.97
N VAL A 255 10.84 -0.62 -30.95
CA VAL A 255 10.01 -0.59 -32.16
C VAL A 255 10.03 0.80 -32.81
N ILE A 256 9.56 1.84 -32.11
CA ILE A 256 9.49 3.22 -32.63
C ILE A 256 10.39 4.14 -31.80
N THR A 257 11.57 4.46 -32.31
CA THR A 257 12.59 5.18 -31.53
C THR A 257 13.01 6.49 -32.21
N PRO A 258 12.19 7.56 -32.20
CA PRO A 258 12.69 8.87 -32.58
C PRO A 258 13.74 9.33 -31.55
N THR A 259 14.90 9.77 -32.04
CA THR A 259 16.03 10.17 -31.22
C THR A 259 16.45 11.59 -31.59
N LEU A 260 16.64 12.47 -30.60
CA LEU A 260 17.08 13.86 -30.82
C LEU A 260 16.21 14.63 -31.84
N SER A 261 14.92 14.28 -31.90
CA SER A 261 14.03 14.70 -32.98
C SER A 261 12.91 15.61 -32.49
N LYS A 262 12.30 16.38 -33.40
CA LYS A 262 11.30 17.40 -33.05
C LYS A 262 10.04 17.34 -33.91
N ASN A 263 8.90 17.72 -33.33
CA ASN A 263 7.59 17.73 -33.98
C ASN A 263 7.25 16.35 -34.57
N ILE A 264 6.79 15.46 -33.70
CA ILE A 264 6.60 14.05 -33.99
C ILE A 264 5.15 13.68 -33.75
N THR A 265 4.52 12.99 -34.70
CA THR A 265 3.24 12.34 -34.48
C THR A 265 3.32 10.85 -34.76
N VAL A 266 2.92 10.05 -33.79
CA VAL A 266 2.65 8.61 -33.93
C VAL A 266 1.16 8.41 -33.67
N ARG A 267 0.38 8.00 -34.68
CA ARG A 267 -1.07 7.89 -34.52
C ARG A 267 -1.67 6.62 -35.11
N ARG A 268 -2.59 5.98 -34.41
CA ARG A 268 -3.31 4.78 -34.89
C ARG A 268 -2.37 3.63 -35.32
N VAL A 269 -1.19 3.56 -34.72
CA VAL A 269 -0.22 2.48 -34.98
C VAL A 269 -0.56 1.29 -34.09
N LYS A 270 -0.43 0.08 -34.63
CA LYS A 270 -0.53 -1.17 -33.86
C LYS A 270 0.83 -1.82 -33.71
N VAL A 271 1.33 -1.94 -32.49
CA VAL A 271 2.58 -2.65 -32.17
C VAL A 271 2.24 -3.99 -31.53
N ILE A 272 2.83 -5.08 -32.04
CA ILE A 272 2.78 -6.42 -31.43
C ILE A 272 4.21 -6.98 -31.39
N ASN A 273 4.81 -7.02 -30.21
CA ASN A 273 6.22 -7.37 -30.07
C ASN A 273 6.58 -7.95 -28.69
N ASP A 274 6.47 -9.26 -28.52
CA ASP A 274 6.79 -9.97 -27.27
C ASP A 274 8.30 -10.22 -27.05
N GLY A 275 9.14 -9.64 -27.92
CA GLY A 275 10.58 -9.81 -27.90
C GLY A 275 11.27 -9.18 -26.68
N PRO A 276 12.54 -9.55 -26.42
CA PRO A 276 13.35 -8.91 -25.39
C PRO A 276 13.58 -7.44 -25.70
N ASN A 277 13.39 -6.56 -24.71
CA ASN A 277 13.47 -5.10 -24.89
C ASN A 277 12.53 -4.66 -26.02
N GLY A 278 11.32 -5.20 -25.99
CA GLY A 278 10.31 -5.00 -27.02
C GLY A 278 9.49 -3.73 -26.83
N ASP A 279 10.14 -2.64 -26.41
CA ASP A 279 9.50 -1.35 -26.12
C ASP A 279 8.70 -0.84 -27.35
N GLY A 280 7.51 -0.31 -27.11
CA GLY A 280 6.59 0.09 -28.20
C GLY A 280 6.94 1.43 -28.85
N CYS A 281 7.04 2.49 -28.04
CA CYS A 281 7.47 3.80 -28.52
C CYS A 281 8.40 4.49 -27.52
N ASP A 282 9.57 4.89 -28.01
CA ASP A 282 10.70 5.40 -27.24
C ASP A 282 11.13 6.82 -27.67
N PRO A 283 10.37 7.89 -27.36
CA PRO A 283 10.85 9.25 -27.56
C PRO A 283 12.09 9.51 -26.70
N GLU A 284 13.25 9.56 -27.35
CA GLU A 284 14.53 9.76 -26.68
C GLU A 284 15.14 11.12 -27.02
N SER A 285 15.27 12.00 -26.02
CA SER A 285 15.72 13.39 -26.19
C SER A 285 14.90 14.14 -27.26
N CYS A 286 13.59 13.95 -27.27
CA CYS A 286 12.67 14.50 -28.27
C CYS A 286 11.87 15.70 -27.74
N GLU A 287 11.41 16.56 -28.65
CA GLU A 287 10.59 17.73 -28.33
C GLU A 287 9.33 17.79 -29.18
N ASP A 288 8.20 18.10 -28.56
CA ASP A 288 6.88 18.25 -29.19
C ASP A 288 6.44 16.94 -29.88
N VAL A 289 5.96 16.00 -29.06
CA VAL A 289 5.60 14.63 -29.47
C VAL A 289 4.14 14.35 -29.16
N LEU A 290 3.40 13.83 -30.13
CA LEU A 290 2.04 13.31 -29.98
C LEU A 290 2.02 11.82 -30.29
N ILE A 291 1.58 11.02 -29.33
CA ILE A 291 1.28 9.59 -29.47
C ILE A 291 -0.22 9.43 -29.23
N GLU A 292 -1.00 9.13 -30.27
CA GLU A 292 -2.46 9.07 -30.15
C GLU A 292 -3.10 7.84 -30.78
N ASP A 293 -4.13 7.30 -30.13
CA ASP A 293 -4.98 6.22 -30.66
C ASP A 293 -4.22 4.94 -31.07
N CYS A 294 -3.02 4.73 -30.53
CA CYS A 294 -2.19 3.55 -30.77
C CYS A 294 -2.58 2.35 -29.89
N VAL A 295 -2.25 1.15 -30.35
CA VAL A 295 -2.34 -0.10 -29.59
C VAL A 295 -0.94 -0.67 -29.39
N PHE A 296 -0.56 -0.91 -28.14
CA PHE A 296 0.73 -1.48 -27.75
C PHE A 296 0.54 -2.82 -27.06
N ASP A 297 1.01 -3.89 -27.69
CA ASP A 297 1.15 -5.23 -27.13
C ASP A 297 2.66 -5.57 -27.15
N THR A 298 3.31 -5.48 -25.99
CA THR A 298 4.77 -5.36 -25.91
C THR A 298 5.37 -6.30 -24.87
N GLY A 299 6.56 -6.83 -25.18
CA GLY A 299 7.36 -7.66 -24.26
C GLY A 299 8.16 -6.87 -23.22
N ASP A 300 8.14 -5.54 -23.31
CA ASP A 300 8.72 -4.60 -22.34
C ASP A 300 7.78 -3.38 -22.19
N ASP A 301 8.28 -2.16 -21.94
CA ASP A 301 7.43 -0.98 -21.74
C ASP A 301 6.63 -0.58 -23.01
N CYS A 302 5.32 -0.30 -22.90
CA CYS A 302 4.50 0.12 -24.04
C CYS A 302 4.98 1.46 -24.63
N ILE A 303 5.21 2.43 -23.75
CA ILE A 303 5.81 3.73 -24.08
C ILE A 303 6.92 4.01 -23.07
N ALA A 304 8.13 4.29 -23.54
CA ALA A 304 9.28 4.57 -22.70
C ALA A 304 9.98 5.88 -23.11
N ILE A 305 9.67 6.95 -22.40
CA ILE A 305 10.26 8.27 -22.60
C ILE A 305 11.66 8.32 -21.96
N LYS A 306 12.65 8.70 -22.76
CA LYS A 306 14.07 8.65 -22.42
C LYS A 306 14.78 9.93 -22.84
N SER A 307 16.01 10.12 -22.41
CA SER A 307 16.85 11.28 -22.70
C SER A 307 18.34 10.97 -22.44
N GLY A 308 18.81 9.81 -22.90
CA GLY A 308 20.20 9.37 -22.77
C GLY A 308 20.59 8.82 -21.39
N ARG A 309 21.67 8.03 -21.37
CA ARG A 309 22.16 7.29 -20.19
C ARG A 309 23.49 7.84 -19.69
N ASN A 310 23.60 7.97 -18.36
CA ASN A 310 24.82 8.28 -17.61
C ASN A 310 25.60 9.48 -18.17
N ALA A 311 26.93 9.35 -18.28
CA ALA A 311 27.81 10.41 -18.74
C ALA A 311 27.47 10.88 -20.16
N ASP A 312 26.99 10.00 -21.03
CA ASP A 312 26.63 10.35 -22.41
C ASP A 312 25.41 11.29 -22.43
N GLY A 313 24.35 10.92 -21.69
CA GLY A 313 23.17 11.76 -21.54
C GLY A 313 23.44 13.07 -20.79
N ARG A 314 24.37 13.06 -19.82
CA ARG A 314 24.77 14.29 -19.11
C ARG A 314 25.65 15.23 -19.94
N ARG A 315 26.51 14.69 -20.82
CA ARG A 315 27.46 15.48 -21.61
C ARG A 315 26.78 16.22 -22.76
N THR A 316 25.77 15.60 -23.36
CA THR A 316 24.93 16.22 -24.39
C THR A 316 23.49 16.31 -23.88
N PRO A 317 23.20 17.22 -22.92
CA PRO A 317 21.98 17.20 -22.14
C PRO A 317 20.79 17.75 -22.95
N VAL A 318 20.21 16.92 -23.79
CA VAL A 318 18.95 17.20 -24.50
C VAL A 318 17.82 16.42 -23.81
N PRO A 319 16.93 17.10 -23.07
CA PRO A 319 15.83 16.43 -22.38
C PRO A 319 14.79 15.93 -23.38
N SER A 320 14.00 14.94 -22.97
CA SER A 320 12.70 14.70 -23.63
C SER A 320 11.66 15.63 -23.01
N GLN A 321 10.98 16.42 -23.84
CA GLN A 321 10.01 17.38 -23.35
C GLN A 321 8.81 17.59 -24.26
N ASN A 322 7.70 18.02 -23.64
CA ASN A 322 6.47 18.38 -24.34
C ASN A 322 5.88 17.18 -25.10
N ILE A 323 5.47 16.17 -24.34
CA ILE A 323 5.00 14.89 -24.88
C ILE A 323 3.55 14.67 -24.47
N ILE A 324 2.68 14.39 -25.43
CA ILE A 324 1.28 14.05 -25.23
C ILE A 324 1.06 12.60 -25.66
N VAL A 325 0.50 11.80 -24.77
CA VAL A 325 0.00 10.44 -25.00
C VAL A 325 -1.51 10.45 -24.78
N ARG A 326 -2.31 10.04 -25.76
CA ARG A 326 -3.77 10.00 -25.57
C ARG A 326 -4.50 8.91 -26.34
N GLY A 327 -5.62 8.42 -25.82
CA GLY A 327 -6.47 7.48 -26.55
C GLY A 327 -5.82 6.11 -26.80
N CYS A 328 -4.68 5.82 -26.19
CA CYS A 328 -3.93 4.59 -26.43
C CYS A 328 -4.49 3.40 -25.65
N THR A 329 -4.31 2.20 -26.20
CA THR A 329 -4.53 0.94 -25.49
C THR A 329 -3.20 0.26 -25.23
N MET A 330 -2.89 0.03 -23.95
CA MET A 330 -1.74 -0.76 -23.50
C MET A 330 -2.23 -2.16 -23.16
N ALA A 331 -2.04 -3.10 -24.09
CA ALA A 331 -2.54 -4.46 -24.01
C ALA A 331 -1.62 -5.39 -23.20
N ASP A 332 -0.30 -5.18 -23.23
CA ASP A 332 0.66 -5.93 -22.41
C ASP A 332 2.01 -5.18 -22.31
N GLY A 333 2.81 -5.41 -21.25
CA GLY A 333 4.15 -4.82 -21.11
C GLY A 333 4.73 -4.64 -19.70
N HIS A 334 5.97 -4.17 -19.59
CA HIS A 334 6.59 -3.85 -18.30
C HIS A 334 6.11 -2.53 -17.66
N GLY A 335 5.40 -1.71 -18.44
CA GLY A 335 4.79 -0.47 -18.00
C GLY A 335 3.98 0.22 -19.10
N GLY A 336 2.87 0.87 -18.75
CA GLY A 336 2.01 1.56 -19.71
C GLY A 336 2.63 2.86 -20.22
N VAL A 337 2.84 3.83 -19.32
CA VAL A 337 3.62 5.04 -19.61
C VAL A 337 4.83 5.08 -18.69
N VAL A 338 6.01 5.03 -19.28
CA VAL A 338 7.27 4.87 -18.57
C VAL A 338 8.20 6.04 -18.85
N LEU A 339 8.84 6.56 -17.80
CA LEU A 339 9.92 7.52 -17.87
C LEU A 339 11.17 6.84 -17.31
N GLY A 340 12.19 6.64 -18.14
CA GLY A 340 13.41 5.96 -17.72
C GLY A 340 13.74 4.65 -18.43
N SER A 341 14.88 4.03 -18.11
CA SER A 341 15.80 4.47 -17.04
C SER A 341 16.79 5.53 -17.49
N GLU A 342 16.93 5.68 -18.79
CA GLU A 342 17.88 6.52 -19.49
C GLU A 342 17.39 7.97 -19.49
N ILE A 343 17.37 8.63 -18.33
CA ILE A 343 16.81 9.99 -18.18
C ILE A 343 17.85 11.02 -17.72
N SER A 344 19.12 10.81 -18.08
CA SER A 344 20.23 11.61 -17.56
C SER A 344 20.17 13.08 -17.96
N ALA A 345 19.63 13.40 -19.14
CA ALA A 345 19.39 14.79 -19.56
C ALA A 345 18.08 15.40 -19.02
N GLY A 346 17.22 14.59 -18.39
CA GLY A 346 15.94 14.98 -17.83
C GLY A 346 14.73 14.75 -18.75
N VAL A 347 13.56 14.66 -18.12
CA VAL A 347 12.27 14.51 -18.80
C VAL A 347 11.26 15.48 -18.19
N ARG A 348 10.54 16.24 -19.02
CA ARG A 348 9.56 17.20 -18.52
C ARG A 348 8.35 17.45 -19.39
N ASN A 349 7.25 17.87 -18.77
CA ASN A 349 6.00 18.22 -19.46
C ASN A 349 5.47 17.03 -20.26
N VAL A 350 5.15 15.95 -19.56
CA VAL A 350 4.60 14.72 -20.12
C VAL A 350 3.13 14.62 -19.71
N PHE A 351 2.24 14.48 -20.69
CA PHE A 351 0.81 14.35 -20.50
C PHE A 351 0.36 12.99 -21.02
N ALA A 352 -0.39 12.24 -20.21
CA ALA A 352 -1.03 10.98 -20.58
C ALA A 352 -2.52 11.04 -20.23
N GLU A 353 -3.42 10.87 -21.21
CA GLU A 353 -4.85 10.91 -20.92
C GLU A 353 -5.73 9.99 -21.76
N ASN A 354 -6.88 9.59 -21.20
CA ASN A 354 -7.91 8.83 -21.91
C ASN A 354 -7.38 7.51 -22.49
N CYS A 355 -6.47 6.84 -21.78
CA CYS A 355 -5.91 5.55 -22.18
C CYS A 355 -6.57 4.39 -21.43
N LYS A 356 -6.50 3.20 -22.03
CA LYS A 356 -6.92 1.93 -21.42
C LYS A 356 -5.73 1.02 -21.22
N MET A 357 -5.64 0.37 -20.06
CA MET A 357 -4.55 -0.55 -19.74
C MET A 357 -5.11 -1.80 -19.04
N ASP A 358 -4.92 -2.99 -19.61
CA ASP A 358 -5.46 -4.19 -18.97
C ASP A 358 -4.71 -5.46 -19.37
N SER A 359 -3.83 -5.93 -18.48
CA SER A 359 -3.25 -7.27 -18.60
C SER A 359 -2.66 -7.76 -17.28
N PRO A 360 -2.78 -9.08 -16.98
CA PRO A 360 -2.10 -9.69 -15.83
C PRO A 360 -0.57 -9.66 -15.95
N ASN A 361 -0.04 -9.44 -17.15
CA ASN A 361 1.38 -9.33 -17.45
C ASN A 361 1.83 -7.87 -17.58
N LEU A 362 0.90 -6.92 -17.74
CA LEU A 362 1.19 -5.49 -17.64
C LEU A 362 1.69 -5.19 -16.22
N ASP A 363 2.95 -4.82 -16.07
CA ASP A 363 3.54 -4.67 -14.75
C ASP A 363 3.03 -3.45 -13.98
N ARG A 364 3.00 -2.29 -14.64
CA ARG A 364 2.81 -0.97 -14.02
C ARG A 364 2.04 -0.03 -14.93
N VAL A 365 1.28 0.90 -14.35
CA VAL A 365 0.50 1.88 -15.13
C VAL A 365 1.35 3.11 -15.44
N LEU A 366 1.73 3.88 -14.41
CA LEU A 366 2.75 4.94 -14.50
C LEU A 366 4.03 4.48 -13.82
N ARG A 367 5.14 4.47 -14.56
CA ARG A 367 6.44 4.01 -14.06
C ARG A 367 7.52 5.06 -14.28
N ILE A 368 8.18 5.48 -13.20
CA ILE A 368 9.38 6.33 -13.25
C ILE A 368 10.55 5.54 -12.67
N LYS A 369 11.61 5.33 -13.47
CA LYS A 369 12.77 4.52 -13.08
C LYS A 369 14.07 5.30 -13.29
N THR A 370 14.92 5.34 -12.28
CA THR A 370 16.23 6.01 -12.31
C THR A 370 17.15 5.45 -11.23
N ASN A 371 18.41 5.92 -11.21
CA ASN A 371 19.38 5.60 -10.18
C ASN A 371 20.45 6.69 -10.02
N THR A 372 21.33 6.51 -9.03
CA THR A 372 22.43 7.43 -8.74
C THR A 372 23.57 7.45 -9.77
N CYS A 373 23.49 6.64 -10.83
CA CYS A 373 24.35 6.76 -12.00
C CYS A 373 23.80 7.76 -13.03
N ARG A 374 22.49 8.02 -13.03
CA ARG A 374 21.82 8.84 -14.05
C ARG A 374 21.97 10.34 -13.81
N GLY A 375 21.66 10.81 -12.61
CA GLY A 375 21.34 12.22 -12.36
C GLY A 375 20.04 12.63 -13.06
N GLY A 376 19.96 13.89 -13.49
CA GLY A 376 18.82 14.42 -14.23
C GLY A 376 17.59 14.72 -13.35
N VAL A 377 16.63 15.42 -13.95
CA VAL A 377 15.37 15.79 -13.30
C VAL A 377 14.22 15.24 -14.14
N THR A 378 13.31 14.50 -13.50
CA THR A 378 12.01 14.13 -14.06
C THR A 378 10.95 14.98 -13.37
N GLU A 379 10.26 15.83 -14.14
CA GLU A 379 9.28 16.76 -13.58
C GLU A 379 8.08 17.04 -14.48
N ASN A 380 6.97 17.50 -13.90
CA ASN A 380 5.75 17.89 -14.62
C ASN A 380 5.20 16.72 -15.45
N VAL A 381 4.82 15.65 -14.74
CA VAL A 381 4.23 14.44 -15.30
C VAL A 381 2.76 14.42 -14.92
N TYR A 382 1.89 14.43 -15.93
CA TYR A 382 0.44 14.50 -15.76
C TYR A 382 -0.19 13.24 -16.36
N MET A 383 -0.97 12.50 -15.57
CA MET A 383 -1.74 11.34 -16.01
C MET A 383 -3.18 11.53 -15.59
N ARG A 384 -4.14 11.51 -16.52
CA ARG A 384 -5.56 11.60 -16.19
C ARG A 384 -6.48 10.67 -16.96
N ASN A 385 -7.64 10.36 -16.41
CA ASN A 385 -8.70 9.59 -17.09
C ASN A 385 -8.18 8.26 -17.64
N ILE A 386 -7.55 7.44 -16.78
CA ILE A 386 -7.01 6.14 -17.17
C ILE A 386 -7.90 5.04 -16.61
N GLU A 387 -8.37 4.17 -17.50
CA GLU A 387 -9.10 2.95 -17.15
C GLU A 387 -8.13 1.79 -17.08
N VAL A 388 -7.96 1.20 -15.89
CA VAL A 388 -7.11 0.02 -15.70
C VAL A 388 -7.94 -1.17 -15.27
N GLY A 389 -7.93 -2.24 -16.07
CA GLY A 389 -8.51 -3.52 -15.66
C GLY A 389 -7.62 -4.14 -14.58
N GLN A 390 -6.43 -4.60 -14.96
CA GLN A 390 -5.42 -5.07 -14.01
C GLN A 390 -4.00 -4.72 -14.42
N CYS A 391 -3.11 -4.65 -13.41
CA CYS A 391 -1.65 -4.67 -13.59
C CYS A 391 -0.99 -5.55 -12.52
N ARG A 392 0.18 -6.13 -12.81
CA ARG A 392 0.86 -7.13 -11.98
C ARG A 392 1.50 -6.58 -10.71
N GLU A 393 2.06 -5.38 -10.74
CA GLU A 393 2.79 -4.78 -9.62
C GLU A 393 2.07 -3.56 -9.04
N ALA A 394 2.13 -2.41 -9.70
CA ALA A 394 1.74 -1.13 -9.10
C ALA A 394 1.07 -0.18 -10.09
N VAL A 395 0.05 0.56 -9.62
CA VAL A 395 -0.57 1.61 -10.42
C VAL A 395 0.40 2.79 -10.58
N LEU A 396 0.95 3.31 -9.48
CA LEU A 396 2.03 4.30 -9.52
C LEU A 396 3.34 3.70 -9.00
N ARG A 397 4.38 3.67 -9.85
CA ARG A 397 5.73 3.26 -9.46
C ARG A 397 6.74 4.40 -9.65
N ILE A 398 7.45 4.76 -8.58
CA ILE A 398 8.64 5.61 -8.66
C ILE A 398 9.81 4.85 -8.01
N ASN A 399 10.91 4.66 -8.74
CA ASN A 399 12.07 3.90 -8.27
C ASN A 399 13.39 4.62 -8.57
N LEU A 400 14.06 5.14 -7.56
CA LEU A 400 15.39 5.76 -7.63
C LEU A 400 16.53 4.74 -7.40
N MET A 401 16.19 3.45 -7.30
CA MET A 401 17.12 2.34 -7.04
C MET A 401 17.14 1.32 -8.19
N TYR A 402 16.88 1.77 -9.42
CA TYR A 402 16.91 0.91 -10.61
C TYR A 402 18.33 0.40 -10.91
N GLU A 403 18.49 -0.87 -11.32
CA GLU A 403 19.80 -1.49 -11.61
C GLU A 403 20.90 -1.13 -10.56
N PRO A 404 20.75 -1.53 -9.27
CA PRO A 404 21.65 -1.11 -8.20
C PRO A 404 23.09 -1.64 -8.35
N LYS A 405 23.33 -2.55 -9.31
CA LYS A 405 24.65 -3.12 -9.64
C LYS A 405 25.18 -2.67 -11.01
N GLU A 406 24.61 -1.62 -11.61
CA GLU A 406 25.13 -1.06 -12.86
C GLU A 406 26.60 -0.61 -12.68
N PRO A 407 27.53 -1.05 -13.56
CA PRO A 407 28.95 -0.77 -13.43
C PRO A 407 29.31 0.62 -13.99
N ALA A 408 28.72 1.67 -13.41
CA ALA A 408 28.91 3.07 -13.80
C ALA A 408 29.24 3.94 -12.57
N GLU A 409 29.74 5.14 -12.81
CA GLU A 409 29.97 6.15 -11.76
C GLU A 409 28.66 6.50 -11.05
N ARG A 410 28.68 6.53 -9.71
CA ARG A 410 27.56 6.91 -8.83
C ARG A 410 27.83 8.24 -8.16
N GLY A 411 26.77 8.86 -7.65
CA GLY A 411 26.81 10.17 -7.00
C GLY A 411 26.11 11.27 -7.80
N HIS A 412 25.58 10.92 -8.98
CA HIS A 412 24.72 11.79 -9.76
C HIS A 412 23.28 11.59 -9.29
N ILE A 413 22.88 12.39 -8.31
CA ILE A 413 21.61 12.18 -7.61
C ILE A 413 20.43 12.62 -8.50
N PRO A 414 19.49 11.72 -8.87
CA PRO A 414 18.33 12.08 -9.67
C PRO A 414 17.23 12.74 -8.82
N THR A 415 16.40 13.56 -9.45
CA THR A 415 15.19 14.14 -8.83
C THR A 415 13.93 13.71 -9.58
N VAL A 416 12.88 13.33 -8.85
CA VAL A 416 11.53 13.12 -9.37
C VAL A 416 10.57 14.02 -8.63
N ARG A 417 9.91 14.96 -9.33
CA ARG A 417 8.98 15.90 -8.71
C ARG A 417 7.79 16.24 -9.58
N ASN A 418 6.76 16.87 -9.02
CA ASN A 418 5.60 17.38 -9.76
C ASN A 418 4.94 16.27 -10.61
N VAL A 419 4.50 15.20 -9.95
CA VAL A 419 3.81 14.08 -10.58
C VAL A 419 2.35 14.13 -10.18
N TYR A 420 1.45 14.17 -11.15
CA TYR A 420 0.02 14.34 -10.96
C TYR A 420 -0.73 13.17 -11.61
N MET A 421 -1.49 12.43 -10.81
CA MET A 421 -2.36 11.34 -11.26
C MET A 421 -3.81 11.67 -10.88
N GLU A 422 -4.69 11.88 -11.85
CA GLU A 422 -6.07 12.30 -11.63
C GLU A 422 -7.09 11.38 -12.32
N ASN A 423 -8.16 10.98 -11.63
CA ASN A 423 -9.22 10.18 -12.26
C ASN A 423 -8.69 8.87 -12.89
N VAL A 424 -7.89 8.11 -12.13
CA VAL A 424 -7.37 6.79 -12.53
C VAL A 424 -8.09 5.70 -11.75
N THR A 425 -8.56 4.68 -12.46
CA THR A 425 -9.19 3.49 -11.87
C THR A 425 -8.32 2.26 -12.10
N CYS A 426 -8.31 1.32 -11.16
CA CYS A 426 -7.67 0.02 -11.31
C CYS A 426 -8.51 -1.06 -10.62
N GLN A 427 -8.74 -2.22 -11.24
CA GLN A 427 -9.51 -3.30 -10.60
C GLN A 427 -8.66 -4.34 -9.87
N LYS A 428 -7.36 -4.42 -10.17
CA LYS A 428 -6.45 -5.36 -9.52
C LYS A 428 -4.98 -4.96 -9.66
N SER A 429 -4.26 -4.92 -8.54
CA SER A 429 -2.79 -4.77 -8.49
C SER A 429 -2.21 -5.35 -7.20
N LYS A 430 -0.88 -5.48 -7.10
CA LYS A 430 -0.26 -5.80 -5.80
C LYS A 430 -0.22 -4.56 -4.91
N TYR A 431 0.22 -3.43 -5.46
CA TYR A 431 0.33 -2.15 -4.78
C TYR A 431 -0.53 -1.10 -5.48
N GLY A 432 -1.13 -0.19 -4.71
CA GLY A 432 -1.68 1.04 -5.30
C GLY A 432 -0.53 1.96 -5.71
N ILE A 433 0.27 2.37 -4.73
CA ILE A 433 1.41 3.27 -4.91
C ILE A 433 2.66 2.64 -4.31
N LEU A 434 3.76 2.63 -5.08
CA LEU A 434 5.04 2.09 -4.67
C LEU A 434 6.16 3.09 -4.97
N LEU A 435 6.76 3.64 -3.91
CA LEU A 435 7.82 4.64 -3.98
C LEU A 435 9.11 4.11 -3.35
N ASN A 436 10.22 4.15 -4.08
CA ASN A 436 11.55 3.86 -3.56
C ASN A 436 12.46 5.08 -3.76
N GLY A 437 12.59 5.87 -2.70
CA GLY A 437 13.55 6.96 -2.58
C GLY A 437 14.92 6.47 -2.12
N LEU A 438 15.83 7.43 -1.92
CA LEU A 438 17.16 7.21 -1.38
C LEU A 438 17.12 7.39 0.14
N ASP A 439 17.92 6.64 0.89
CA ASP A 439 17.91 6.72 2.36
C ASP A 439 18.55 8.02 2.88
N ASP A 440 19.49 8.59 2.13
CA ASP A 440 20.26 9.77 2.49
C ASP A 440 19.75 11.07 1.85
N HIS A 441 19.04 10.99 0.70
CA HIS A 441 18.54 12.15 -0.03
C HIS A 441 17.02 12.18 -0.24
N ASP A 442 16.41 13.34 -0.04
CA ASP A 442 14.98 13.57 -0.20
C ASP A 442 14.65 14.17 -1.59
N ASN A 443 14.54 13.30 -2.60
CA ASN A 443 14.43 13.69 -4.01
C ASN A 443 13.19 13.14 -4.73
N ILE A 444 12.21 12.67 -3.96
CA ILE A 444 10.86 12.38 -4.45
C ILE A 444 9.91 13.33 -3.72
N TYR A 445 9.34 14.31 -4.43
CA TYR A 445 8.43 15.27 -3.80
C TYR A 445 7.37 15.85 -4.73
N ASN A 446 6.33 16.42 -4.13
CA ASN A 446 5.17 16.96 -4.85
C ASN A 446 4.53 15.90 -5.77
N ILE A 447 4.13 14.78 -5.17
CA ILE A 447 3.43 13.68 -5.84
C ILE A 447 1.96 13.74 -5.43
N ASN A 448 1.07 13.96 -6.38
CA ASN A 448 -0.33 14.24 -6.14
C ASN A 448 -1.20 13.18 -6.82
N VAL A 449 -2.03 12.48 -6.04
CA VAL A 449 -2.98 11.49 -6.53
C VAL A 449 -4.38 11.93 -6.15
N LYS A 450 -5.22 12.20 -7.15
CA LYS A 450 -6.52 12.87 -6.99
C LYS A 450 -7.64 12.09 -7.65
N ASN A 451 -8.76 11.89 -6.96
CA ASN A 451 -9.95 11.21 -7.49
C ASN A 451 -9.65 9.83 -8.11
N CYS A 452 -8.78 9.05 -7.46
CA CYS A 452 -8.37 7.74 -7.95
C CYS A 452 -9.02 6.62 -7.14
N THR A 453 -9.35 5.50 -7.79
CA THR A 453 -9.94 4.32 -7.13
C THR A 453 -9.21 3.05 -7.56
N PHE A 454 -8.50 2.41 -6.64
CA PHE A 454 -7.79 1.16 -6.89
C PHE A 454 -8.45 0.03 -6.08
N ASN A 455 -9.15 -0.85 -6.77
CA ASN A 455 -9.75 -2.05 -6.21
C ASN A 455 -8.80 -3.24 -6.35
N GLY A 456 -9.03 -4.30 -5.57
CA GLY A 456 -8.28 -5.55 -5.67
C GLY A 456 -6.79 -5.41 -5.39
N VAL A 457 -6.38 -4.43 -4.58
CA VAL A 457 -4.98 -4.27 -4.14
C VAL A 457 -4.67 -5.34 -3.10
N THR A 458 -3.71 -6.23 -3.37
CA THR A 458 -3.48 -7.43 -2.54
C THR A 458 -2.41 -7.26 -1.45
N ASP A 459 -1.43 -6.38 -1.65
CA ASP A 459 -0.35 -6.12 -0.72
C ASP A 459 -0.60 -4.78 0.00
N GLU A 460 0.38 -3.88 0.05
CA GLU A 460 0.26 -2.57 0.71
C GLU A 460 -0.46 -1.55 -0.19
N LYS A 461 -1.37 -0.77 0.40
CA LYS A 461 -2.07 0.34 -0.28
C LYS A 461 -1.07 1.35 -0.84
N VAL A 462 -0.15 1.77 0.02
CA VAL A 462 0.93 2.71 -0.28
C VAL A 462 2.19 2.20 0.41
N ARG A 463 3.21 1.86 -0.37
CA ARG A 463 4.52 1.45 0.16
C ARG A 463 5.58 2.50 -0.17
N ARG A 464 6.29 2.97 0.84
CA ARG A 464 7.38 3.95 0.70
C ARG A 464 8.64 3.44 1.38
N THR A 465 9.77 3.52 0.69
CA THR A 465 11.10 3.28 1.25
C THR A 465 12.02 4.45 0.91
N GLY A 466 13.02 4.73 1.74
CA GLY A 466 13.86 5.92 1.60
C GLY A 466 13.09 7.22 1.89
N LYS A 467 13.71 8.36 1.61
CA LYS A 467 13.14 9.69 1.85
C LYS A 467 12.25 10.14 0.69
N SER A 468 11.12 10.75 1.05
CA SER A 468 10.18 11.43 0.17
C SER A 468 9.31 12.38 1.00
N HIS A 469 8.93 13.54 0.47
CA HIS A 469 8.00 14.48 1.11
C HIS A 469 6.90 14.94 0.15
N ASP A 470 5.90 15.68 0.65
CA ASP A 470 4.81 16.26 -0.14
C ASP A 470 4.09 15.24 -1.06
N ILE A 471 3.72 14.10 -0.46
CA ILE A 471 2.94 13.06 -1.13
C ILE A 471 1.47 13.23 -0.74
N ASN A 472 0.68 13.78 -1.66
CA ASN A 472 -0.68 14.23 -1.43
C ASN A 472 -1.69 13.27 -2.06
N PHE A 473 -2.72 12.94 -1.28
CA PHE A 473 -3.83 12.09 -1.66
C PHE A 473 -5.12 12.88 -1.44
N ASP A 474 -5.84 13.14 -2.52
CA ASP A 474 -7.13 13.82 -2.51
C ASP A 474 -8.19 12.88 -3.09
N ASN A 475 -9.06 12.34 -2.24
CA ASN A 475 -10.05 11.33 -2.65
C ASN A 475 -9.42 10.12 -3.36
N LEU A 476 -8.28 9.63 -2.86
CA LEU A 476 -7.72 8.33 -3.24
C LEU A 476 -8.42 7.24 -2.43
N ARG A 477 -9.04 6.30 -3.13
CA ARG A 477 -9.65 5.11 -2.53
C ARG A 477 -8.88 3.87 -2.90
N ILE A 478 -8.53 3.06 -1.92
CA ILE A 478 -7.92 1.75 -2.15
C ILE A 478 -8.73 0.69 -1.40
N ASN A 479 -9.27 -0.28 -2.15
CA ASN A 479 -10.17 -1.32 -1.66
C ASN A 479 -11.39 -0.74 -0.90
N GLY A 480 -11.95 0.36 -1.40
CA GLY A 480 -13.13 1.03 -0.81
C GLY A 480 -12.83 1.95 0.38
N GLU A 481 -11.59 1.97 0.86
CA GLU A 481 -11.17 2.83 1.98
C GLU A 481 -10.50 4.11 1.50
N LEU A 482 -10.74 5.22 2.21
CA LEU A 482 -10.05 6.48 1.97
C LEU A 482 -8.58 6.36 2.40
N VAL A 483 -7.66 6.75 1.53
CA VAL A 483 -6.23 6.82 1.83
C VAL A 483 -5.87 8.28 2.08
N LEU A 484 -5.33 8.56 3.25
CA LEU A 484 -4.98 9.92 3.66
C LEU A 484 -3.50 10.21 3.39
N SER A 485 -3.21 11.45 3.00
CA SER A 485 -1.83 11.94 2.87
C SER A 485 -1.17 12.21 4.20
N GLN A 486 -1.94 12.47 5.27
CA GLN A 486 -1.59 12.50 6.70
C GLN A 486 -2.81 12.13 7.55
N PRO A 487 -2.66 11.27 8.59
CA PRO A 487 -3.73 11.06 9.54
C PRO A 487 -3.97 12.34 10.36
N PRO A 488 -5.21 12.60 10.84
CA PRO A 488 -5.50 13.76 11.69
C PRO A 488 -4.72 13.76 13.01
N PHE A 489 -4.33 12.58 13.50
CA PHE A 489 -3.52 12.39 14.70
C PHE A 489 -2.37 11.41 14.41
N SER A 490 -1.24 11.60 15.09
CA SER A 490 -0.07 10.70 14.99
C SER A 490 -0.25 9.41 15.78
N HIS A 491 -1.32 9.27 16.56
CA HIS A 491 -1.58 8.17 17.48
C HIS A 491 -2.99 7.61 17.23
N TYR A 492 -3.12 6.29 17.16
CA TYR A 492 -4.41 5.63 16.89
C TYR A 492 -5.39 5.79 18.06
N SER A 493 -4.87 5.89 19.28
CA SER A 493 -5.67 6.14 20.47
C SER A 493 -6.35 7.52 20.42
N GLU A 494 -5.61 8.59 20.10
CA GLU A 494 -6.16 9.93 19.85
C GLU A 494 -7.12 9.95 18.66
N TRP A 495 -6.75 9.30 17.55
CA TRP A 495 -7.59 9.27 16.35
C TRP A 495 -8.92 8.56 16.61
N MET A 496 -8.92 7.43 17.32
CA MET A 496 -10.13 6.71 17.67
C MET A 496 -11.00 7.50 18.64
N ALA A 497 -10.40 8.07 19.70
CA ALA A 497 -11.12 8.91 20.65
C ALA A 497 -11.79 10.11 19.96
N TRP A 498 -11.05 10.80 19.09
CA TRP A 498 -11.59 11.91 18.31
C TRP A 498 -12.70 11.44 17.35
N SER A 499 -12.53 10.27 16.74
CA SER A 499 -13.52 9.67 15.84
C SER A 499 -14.84 9.37 16.55
N GLU A 500 -14.80 8.83 17.77
CA GLU A 500 -16.00 8.63 18.59
C GLU A 500 -16.65 9.96 18.97
N MET A 501 -15.87 10.99 19.32
CA MET A 501 -16.40 12.33 19.60
C MET A 501 -17.09 12.95 18.37
N GLN A 502 -16.60 12.69 17.16
CA GLN A 502 -17.27 13.15 15.94
C GLN A 502 -18.57 12.38 15.68
N ARG A 503 -18.56 11.05 15.88
CA ARG A 503 -19.76 10.19 15.72
C ARG A 503 -20.84 10.48 16.75
N VAL A 504 -20.43 10.74 17.99
CA VAL A 504 -21.30 10.95 19.14
C VAL A 504 -20.81 12.19 19.90
N PRO A 505 -21.27 13.40 19.56
CA PRO A 505 -20.79 14.63 20.20
C PRO A 505 -21.09 14.75 21.71
N GLN A 506 -22.04 13.97 22.23
CA GLN A 506 -22.38 13.93 23.65
C GLN A 506 -22.07 12.57 24.27
N ALA A 507 -21.11 12.52 25.21
CA ALA A 507 -20.62 11.27 25.80
C ALA A 507 -21.71 10.37 26.44
N TYR A 508 -22.79 10.96 26.95
CA TYR A 508 -23.92 10.22 27.55
C TYR A 508 -24.88 9.57 26.54
N TYR A 509 -24.61 9.72 25.24
CA TYR A 509 -25.30 9.02 24.15
C TYR A 509 -24.44 7.98 23.42
N LEU A 510 -23.25 7.66 23.92
CA LEU A 510 -22.43 6.54 23.42
C LEU A 510 -23.19 5.20 23.46
N ASP A 511 -22.60 4.14 22.90
CA ASP A 511 -23.23 2.81 22.79
C ASP A 511 -24.60 2.84 22.10
N PHE A 512 -24.67 3.57 20.98
CA PHE A 512 -25.87 3.68 20.12
C PHE A 512 -27.13 4.13 20.88
N THR A 513 -26.96 4.96 21.91
CA THR A 513 -28.09 5.41 22.73
C THR A 513 -28.91 6.44 21.96
N ASP A 514 -30.12 6.05 21.53
CA ASP A 514 -31.06 6.94 20.85
C ASP A 514 -31.54 8.08 21.77
N PRO A 515 -31.19 9.36 21.48
CA PRO A 515 -31.59 10.50 22.29
C PRO A 515 -33.11 10.66 22.41
N LYS A 516 -33.89 10.18 21.44
CA LYS A 516 -35.36 10.25 21.48
C LYS A 516 -35.94 9.27 22.50
N LYS A 517 -35.31 8.10 22.67
CA LYS A 517 -35.76 7.06 23.60
C LYS A 517 -35.20 7.25 25.00
N ARG A 518 -34.00 7.83 25.10
CA ARG A 518 -33.29 8.07 26.37
C ARG A 518 -32.74 9.50 26.41
N PRO A 519 -33.60 10.53 26.49
CA PRO A 519 -33.15 11.93 26.44
C PRO A 519 -32.20 12.30 27.58
N ASN A 520 -32.23 11.56 28.69
CA ASN A 520 -31.34 11.78 29.83
C ASN A 520 -30.05 10.94 29.80
N GLY A 521 -29.77 10.25 28.69
CA GLY A 521 -28.61 9.36 28.56
C GLY A 521 -28.86 7.96 29.14
N LYS A 522 -27.80 7.15 29.14
CA LYS A 522 -27.83 5.74 29.58
C LYS A 522 -26.69 5.46 30.55
N TRP A 523 -27.03 4.95 31.74
CA TRP A 523 -26.04 4.33 32.64
C TRP A 523 -25.72 2.93 32.16
N SER A 524 -24.46 2.66 31.83
CA SER A 524 -24.04 1.37 31.28
C SER A 524 -22.54 1.15 31.43
N TYR A 525 -22.13 -0.10 31.63
CA TYR A 525 -20.72 -0.50 31.81
C TYR A 525 -19.83 -0.08 30.65
N VAL A 526 -20.34 -0.20 29.43
CA VAL A 526 -19.60 0.12 28.20
C VAL A 526 -19.23 1.60 28.09
N MET A 527 -20.06 2.48 28.66
CA MET A 527 -19.75 3.91 28.75
C MET A 527 -18.52 4.11 29.61
N GLY A 528 -18.47 3.42 30.76
CA GLY A 528 -17.32 3.45 31.65
C GLY A 528 -16.04 2.99 30.96
N ILE A 529 -16.10 1.90 30.20
CA ILE A 529 -14.94 1.33 29.51
C ILE A 529 -14.41 2.27 28.43
N GLU A 530 -15.28 2.76 27.56
CA GLU A 530 -14.88 3.64 26.46
C GLU A 530 -14.37 4.99 26.98
N LEU A 531 -15.10 5.63 27.90
CA LEU A 531 -14.71 6.92 28.47
C LEU A 531 -13.46 6.83 29.34
N GLU A 532 -13.20 5.69 29.96
CA GLU A 532 -11.95 5.43 30.64
C GLU A 532 -10.78 5.32 29.67
N GLY A 533 -10.97 4.67 28.52
CA GLY A 533 -10.00 4.72 27.41
C GLY A 533 -9.71 6.14 26.96
N ILE A 534 -10.74 6.96 26.73
CA ILE A 534 -10.56 8.37 26.33
C ILE A 534 -9.92 9.21 27.46
N LEU A 535 -10.20 8.90 28.73
CA LEU A 535 -9.50 9.52 29.86
C LEU A 535 -8.01 9.17 29.84
N ASP A 536 -7.66 7.93 29.52
CA ASP A 536 -6.27 7.50 29.36
C ASP A 536 -5.56 8.21 28.19
N VAL A 537 -6.27 8.47 27.09
CA VAL A 537 -5.77 9.32 25.98
C VAL A 537 -5.50 10.73 26.46
N TYR A 538 -6.42 11.34 27.23
CA TYR A 538 -6.18 12.65 27.83
C TYR A 538 -4.93 12.63 28.73
N GLN A 539 -4.76 11.61 29.58
CA GLN A 539 -3.59 11.54 30.46
C GLN A 539 -2.28 11.35 29.68
N ALA A 540 -2.31 10.65 28.54
CA ALA A 540 -1.12 10.42 27.72
C ALA A 540 -0.68 11.67 26.94
N TYR A 541 -1.63 12.46 26.43
CA TYR A 541 -1.34 13.54 25.47
C TYR A 541 -1.73 14.94 25.97
N MET A 542 -2.43 15.04 27.09
CA MET A 542 -2.88 16.29 27.73
C MET A 542 -3.73 17.20 26.82
N ASN A 543 -4.37 16.63 25.80
CA ASN A 543 -5.22 17.38 24.87
C ASN A 543 -6.60 17.68 25.49
N PRO A 544 -6.96 18.97 25.71
CA PRO A 544 -8.15 19.34 26.49
C PRO A 544 -9.47 18.90 25.86
N ILE A 545 -9.53 18.63 24.55
CA ILE A 545 -10.77 18.20 23.89
C ILE A 545 -11.30 16.88 24.48
N PHE A 546 -10.39 15.97 24.85
CA PHE A 546 -10.75 14.67 25.43
C PHE A 546 -11.24 14.82 26.86
N LYS A 547 -10.60 15.70 27.65
CA LYS A 547 -11.04 16.04 29.02
C LYS A 547 -12.47 16.55 29.02
N ASP A 548 -12.76 17.55 28.19
CA ASP A 548 -14.08 18.19 28.19
C ASP A 548 -15.17 17.19 27.78
N TYR A 549 -14.86 16.28 26.87
CA TYR A 549 -15.77 15.21 26.46
C TYR A 549 -16.07 14.20 27.58
N VAL A 550 -15.04 13.64 28.24
CA VAL A 550 -15.25 12.61 29.27
C VAL A 550 -15.99 13.15 30.50
N LEU A 551 -15.85 14.44 30.82
CA LEU A 551 -16.54 15.08 31.95
C LEU A 551 -18.04 15.31 31.72
N GLN A 552 -18.52 15.26 30.47
CA GLN A 552 -19.96 15.39 30.20
C GLN A 552 -20.77 14.26 30.82
N TYR A 553 -20.20 13.05 30.88
CA TYR A 553 -20.90 11.87 31.37
C TYR A 553 -21.21 11.93 32.87
N PRO A 554 -20.23 12.07 33.79
CA PRO A 554 -20.53 12.23 35.22
C PRO A 554 -21.44 13.44 35.47
N ALA A 555 -21.21 14.56 34.80
CA ALA A 555 -22.01 15.78 34.96
C ALA A 555 -23.49 15.58 34.58
N LYS A 556 -23.78 14.72 33.58
CA LYS A 556 -25.15 14.42 33.17
C LYS A 556 -25.79 13.32 34.02
N MET A 557 -25.03 12.30 34.37
CA MET A 557 -25.56 11.06 34.92
C MET A 557 -25.66 11.06 36.45
N ILE A 558 -24.90 11.92 37.14
CA ILE A 558 -24.80 11.94 38.60
C ILE A 558 -25.21 13.32 39.12
N THR A 559 -26.22 13.37 39.99
CA THR A 559 -26.63 14.62 40.64
C THR A 559 -25.65 15.04 41.74
N GLU A 560 -25.73 16.30 42.21
CA GLU A 560 -24.92 16.76 43.36
C GLU A 560 -25.16 15.95 44.65
N LYS A 561 -26.30 15.27 44.76
CA LYS A 561 -26.65 14.37 45.88
C LYS A 561 -26.11 12.94 45.69
N GLY A 562 -25.44 12.66 44.58
CA GLY A 562 -24.92 11.33 44.24
C GLY A 562 -25.95 10.36 43.69
N GLU A 563 -27.13 10.83 43.27
CA GLU A 563 -28.13 9.99 42.62
C GLU A 563 -27.70 9.72 41.18
N ILE A 564 -27.70 8.44 40.78
CA ILE A 564 -27.25 7.99 39.46
C ILE A 564 -28.47 7.72 38.58
N THR A 565 -28.55 8.39 37.43
CA THR A 565 -29.68 8.27 36.49
C THR A 565 -29.79 6.84 35.95
N GLY A 566 -30.94 6.20 36.19
CA GLY A 566 -31.23 4.85 35.67
C GLY A 566 -30.59 3.70 36.45
N TYR A 567 -29.87 3.99 37.53
CA TYR A 567 -29.28 2.99 38.42
C TYR A 567 -30.25 2.60 39.55
N LYS A 568 -30.27 1.30 39.90
CA LYS A 568 -31.02 0.76 41.03
C LYS A 568 -30.17 -0.24 41.78
N LEU A 569 -29.93 0.01 43.07
CA LEU A 569 -29.17 -0.89 43.95
C LEU A 569 -29.80 -2.30 43.99
N ALA A 570 -31.13 -2.37 44.08
CA ALA A 570 -31.88 -3.63 44.20
C ALA A 570 -31.76 -4.55 42.98
N ASP A 571 -31.30 -4.06 41.83
CA ASP A 571 -31.03 -4.91 40.67
C ASP A 571 -29.79 -5.79 40.89
N TYR A 572 -28.90 -5.41 41.84
CA TYR A 572 -27.61 -6.01 42.12
C TYR A 572 -26.91 -6.45 40.82
N ASN A 573 -26.85 -5.54 39.85
CA ASN A 573 -26.31 -5.79 38.52
C ASN A 573 -24.86 -5.34 38.49
N LEU A 574 -23.92 -6.28 38.34
CA LEU A 574 -22.49 -5.96 38.31
C LEU A 574 -22.12 -5.02 37.14
N ASP A 575 -22.80 -5.13 36.00
CA ASP A 575 -22.56 -4.23 34.86
C ASP A 575 -22.73 -2.75 35.25
N ASN A 576 -23.70 -2.45 36.11
CA ASN A 576 -23.92 -1.08 36.54
C ASN A 576 -22.78 -0.51 37.40
N VAL A 577 -21.85 -1.35 37.87
CA VAL A 577 -20.74 -0.95 38.73
C VAL A 577 -19.48 -0.63 37.95
N ARG A 578 -19.29 -1.20 36.74
CA ARG A 578 -18.04 -1.00 35.96
C ARG A 578 -17.68 0.47 35.77
N THR A 579 -18.70 1.30 35.50
CA THR A 579 -18.55 2.75 35.32
C THR A 579 -17.96 3.45 36.54
N ALA A 580 -18.09 2.88 37.75
CA ALA A 580 -17.52 3.43 38.96
C ALA A 580 -15.98 3.55 38.90
N ARG A 581 -15.27 2.65 38.20
CA ARG A 581 -13.82 2.74 38.04
C ARG A 581 -13.42 3.99 37.27
N PHE A 582 -14.08 4.24 36.14
CA PHE A 582 -13.95 5.48 35.37
C PHE A 582 -14.27 6.70 36.23
N ILE A 583 -15.39 6.70 36.94
CA ILE A 583 -15.80 7.83 37.77
C ILE A 583 -14.76 8.12 38.86
N LEU A 584 -14.27 7.09 39.56
CA LEU A 584 -13.22 7.22 40.57
C LEU A 584 -11.97 7.88 39.99
N ARG A 585 -11.47 7.38 38.86
CA ARG A 585 -10.27 7.92 38.22
C ARG A 585 -10.48 9.33 37.70
N SER A 586 -11.62 9.60 37.07
CA SER A 586 -11.96 10.95 36.59
C SER A 586 -12.07 11.94 37.76
N ASN A 587 -12.62 11.51 38.90
CA ASN A 587 -12.84 12.34 40.09
C ASN A 587 -11.52 12.64 40.82
N ARG A 588 -10.55 11.71 40.80
CA ARG A 588 -9.18 11.98 41.27
C ARG A 588 -8.50 13.12 40.52
N LEU A 589 -8.83 13.30 39.23
CA LEU A 589 -8.30 14.36 38.39
C LEU A 589 -9.17 15.62 38.43
N PHE A 590 -10.49 15.44 38.51
CA PHE A 590 -11.50 16.48 38.40
C PHE A 590 -12.60 16.27 39.46
N PRO A 591 -12.34 16.68 40.72
CA PRO A 591 -13.24 16.38 41.82
C PRO A 591 -14.64 16.97 41.65
N HIS A 592 -15.66 16.16 41.91
CA HIS A 592 -17.07 16.55 41.94
C HIS A 592 -17.79 15.85 43.09
N LYS A 593 -18.38 16.63 44.00
CA LYS A 593 -19.00 16.12 45.24
C LYS A 593 -20.06 15.03 45.01
N GLY A 594 -20.87 15.16 43.95
CA GLY A 594 -21.87 14.14 43.62
C GLY A 594 -21.22 12.80 43.27
N SER A 595 -20.05 12.81 42.63
CA SER A 595 -19.31 11.61 42.26
C SER A 595 -18.82 10.84 43.49
N ASP A 596 -18.33 11.53 44.52
CA ASP A 596 -17.93 10.88 45.78
C ASP A 596 -19.09 10.09 46.41
N LEU A 597 -20.28 10.68 46.46
CA LEU A 597 -21.49 10.04 47.02
C LEU A 597 -21.98 8.87 46.16
N ALA A 598 -21.90 9.00 44.84
CA ALA A 598 -22.23 7.93 43.90
C ALA A 598 -21.27 6.73 44.06
N LEU A 599 -19.96 6.99 44.19
CA LEU A 599 -18.94 5.96 44.41
C LEU A 599 -19.18 5.19 45.72
N GLN A 600 -19.59 5.87 46.79
CA GLN A 600 -19.97 5.21 48.05
C GLN A 600 -21.16 4.25 47.86
N THR A 601 -22.17 4.65 47.08
CA THR A 601 -23.34 3.82 46.78
C THR A 601 -22.98 2.60 45.93
N LEU A 602 -22.17 2.77 44.89
CA LEU A 602 -21.71 1.68 44.02
C LEU A 602 -20.81 0.70 44.77
N PHE A 603 -19.96 1.19 45.68
CA PHE A 603 -19.12 0.32 46.52
C PHE A 603 -19.98 -0.46 47.53
N ARG A 604 -21.00 0.17 48.12
CA ARG A 604 -21.97 -0.54 48.99
C ARG A 604 -22.68 -1.66 48.24
N GLN A 605 -23.02 -1.48 46.97
CA GLN A 605 -23.58 -2.58 46.16
C GLN A 605 -22.66 -3.79 46.18
N LEU A 606 -21.34 -3.62 45.98
CA LEU A 606 -20.39 -4.73 45.96
C LEU A 606 -20.25 -5.42 47.33
N GLU A 607 -20.35 -4.66 48.42
CA GLU A 607 -20.37 -5.19 49.79
C GLU A 607 -21.62 -6.06 50.04
N GLU A 608 -22.77 -5.66 49.47
CA GLU A 608 -24.07 -6.31 49.64
C GLU A 608 -24.45 -7.25 48.49
N GLN A 609 -23.59 -7.39 47.47
CA GLN A 609 -23.88 -8.14 46.26
C GLN A 609 -24.13 -9.62 46.60
N PRO A 610 -25.26 -10.22 46.15
CA PRO A 610 -25.56 -11.63 46.39
C PRO A 610 -24.44 -12.56 45.89
N ARG A 611 -24.22 -13.67 46.59
CA ARG A 611 -23.11 -14.58 46.33
C ARG A 611 -23.57 -16.03 46.21
N THR A 612 -22.79 -16.81 45.47
CA THR A 612 -22.81 -18.27 45.49
C THR A 612 -22.44 -18.80 46.88
N LYS A 613 -22.65 -20.09 47.15
CA LYS A 613 -22.20 -20.73 48.40
C LYS A 613 -20.68 -20.66 48.57
N GLU A 614 -19.95 -20.63 47.46
CA GLU A 614 -18.49 -20.42 47.46
C GLU A 614 -18.07 -18.96 47.63
N GLY A 615 -19.02 -18.02 47.75
CA GLY A 615 -18.73 -16.62 48.03
C GLY A 615 -18.40 -15.78 46.80
N VAL A 616 -18.65 -16.27 45.58
CA VAL A 616 -18.47 -15.52 44.34
C VAL A 616 -19.74 -14.73 44.03
N TRP A 617 -19.62 -13.47 43.60
CA TRP A 617 -20.81 -12.68 43.26
C TRP A 617 -21.65 -13.31 42.15
N TRP A 618 -22.97 -13.28 42.34
CA TRP A 618 -23.92 -13.46 41.25
C TRP A 618 -23.73 -12.32 40.25
N HIS A 619 -23.83 -12.64 38.96
CA HIS A 619 -23.68 -11.64 37.91
C HIS A 619 -24.74 -10.52 38.03
N LYS A 620 -26.01 -10.92 38.28
CA LYS A 620 -27.17 -10.03 38.53
C LYS A 620 -28.16 -10.71 39.47
N ALA A 621 -29.01 -9.94 40.17
CA ALA A 621 -30.10 -10.54 40.96
C ALA A 621 -31.02 -11.44 40.11
N ILE A 622 -31.29 -11.04 38.87
CA ILE A 622 -32.10 -11.82 37.90
C ILE A 622 -31.39 -13.09 37.38
N TYR A 623 -30.09 -13.22 37.62
CA TYR A 623 -29.25 -14.37 37.26
C TYR A 623 -28.70 -15.01 38.53
N ALA A 624 -29.59 -15.31 39.47
CA ALA A 624 -29.25 -15.94 40.74
C ALA A 624 -28.42 -17.21 40.52
N ASN A 625 -27.38 -17.38 41.35
CA ASN A 625 -26.43 -18.49 41.33
C ASN A 625 -25.50 -18.58 40.10
N GLN A 626 -25.55 -17.60 39.19
CA GLN A 626 -24.72 -17.59 37.98
C GLN A 626 -23.52 -16.66 38.14
N VAL A 627 -22.34 -17.16 37.79
CA VAL A 627 -21.08 -16.41 37.73
C VAL A 627 -20.65 -16.36 36.27
N TRP A 628 -20.49 -15.14 35.75
CA TRP A 628 -20.02 -14.90 34.38
C TRP A 628 -18.64 -14.26 34.46
N LEU A 629 -17.74 -14.64 33.55
CA LEU A 629 -16.40 -14.03 33.46
C LEU A 629 -16.47 -12.50 33.34
N ASP A 630 -17.48 -12.00 32.61
CA ASP A 630 -17.84 -10.60 32.46
C ASP A 630 -17.99 -9.91 33.81
N GLY A 631 -18.78 -10.50 34.72
CA GLY A 631 -19.09 -9.93 36.03
C GLY A 631 -17.86 -9.68 36.90
N ILE A 632 -16.83 -10.51 36.74
CA ILE A 632 -15.54 -10.34 37.42
C ILE A 632 -14.90 -9.01 37.01
N TYR A 633 -14.89 -8.71 35.70
CA TYR A 633 -14.37 -7.44 35.18
C TYR A 633 -15.23 -6.22 35.55
N MET A 634 -16.55 -6.40 35.63
CA MET A 634 -17.45 -5.29 35.93
C MET A 634 -17.35 -4.83 37.39
N GLY A 635 -17.07 -5.74 38.33
CA GLY A 635 -17.02 -5.43 39.76
C GLY A 635 -15.61 -5.29 40.34
N LEU A 636 -14.78 -6.33 40.21
CA LEU A 636 -13.54 -6.45 41.00
C LEU A 636 -12.52 -5.35 40.75
N PRO A 637 -12.27 -4.87 39.51
CA PRO A 637 -11.32 -3.79 39.28
C PRO A 637 -11.67 -2.48 40.00
N PHE A 638 -12.96 -2.14 40.11
CA PHE A 638 -13.39 -0.99 40.93
C PHE A 638 -13.28 -1.30 42.42
N TYR A 639 -13.67 -2.51 42.82
CA TYR A 639 -13.63 -2.96 44.21
C TYR A 639 -12.23 -2.85 44.80
N THR A 640 -11.20 -3.29 44.06
CA THR A 640 -9.81 -3.20 44.49
C THR A 640 -9.29 -1.77 44.39
N LEU A 641 -9.51 -1.07 43.27
CA LEU A 641 -8.98 0.29 43.08
C LEU A 641 -9.54 1.32 44.08
N GLY A 642 -10.81 1.15 44.48
CA GLY A 642 -11.50 2.05 45.39
C GLY A 642 -11.40 1.67 46.87
N ALA A 643 -10.93 0.48 47.22
CA ALA A 643 -10.99 -0.04 48.59
C ALA A 643 -10.27 0.86 49.60
N GLU A 644 -9.03 1.25 49.30
CA GLU A 644 -8.24 2.10 50.20
C GLU A 644 -8.85 3.50 50.34
N GLU A 645 -9.27 4.11 49.24
CA GLU A 645 -9.82 5.47 49.23
C GLU A 645 -11.20 5.55 49.90
N LEU A 646 -12.06 4.54 49.72
CA LEU A 646 -13.45 4.57 50.18
C LEU A 646 -13.64 3.93 51.56
N ARG A 647 -12.71 3.07 52.02
CA ARG A 647 -12.83 2.32 53.29
C ARG A 647 -11.61 2.43 54.19
N GLY A 648 -10.53 3.02 53.72
CA GLY A 648 -9.27 3.18 54.44
C GLY A 648 -8.33 1.98 54.29
N GLN A 649 -7.03 2.26 54.31
CA GLN A 649 -5.94 1.31 54.07
C GLN A 649 -6.04 0.02 54.91
N LYS A 650 -6.38 0.13 56.21
CA LYS A 650 -6.52 -1.04 57.10
C LYS A 650 -7.61 -2.01 56.64
N LYS A 651 -8.71 -1.49 56.09
CA LYS A 651 -9.82 -2.32 55.58
C LYS A 651 -9.56 -2.78 54.15
N ALA A 652 -8.71 -2.10 53.39
CA ALA A 652 -8.43 -2.41 51.98
C ALA A 652 -8.01 -3.87 51.75
N VAL A 653 -7.17 -4.42 52.63
CA VAL A 653 -6.64 -5.78 52.52
C VAL A 653 -7.74 -6.84 52.45
N LYS A 654 -8.81 -6.72 53.25
CA LYS A 654 -9.92 -7.70 53.23
C LYS A 654 -10.65 -7.71 51.88
N TYR A 655 -10.70 -6.56 51.20
CA TYR A 655 -11.33 -6.42 49.89
C TYR A 655 -10.41 -6.99 48.79
N TYR A 656 -9.09 -6.85 48.97
CA TYR A 656 -8.10 -7.51 48.11
C TYR A 656 -8.19 -9.04 48.23
N ASP A 657 -8.24 -9.57 49.46
CA ASP A 657 -8.37 -11.01 49.72
C ASP A 657 -9.66 -11.57 49.12
N ASP A 658 -10.80 -10.88 49.31
CA ASP A 658 -12.08 -11.25 48.70
C ASP A 658 -12.00 -11.24 47.16
N ALA A 659 -11.35 -10.24 46.56
CA ALA A 659 -11.17 -10.19 45.12
C ALA A 659 -10.32 -11.37 44.59
N VAL A 660 -9.20 -11.69 45.25
CA VAL A 660 -8.34 -12.83 44.87
C VAL A 660 -9.08 -14.16 45.03
N ASP A 661 -9.87 -14.32 46.10
CA ASP A 661 -10.68 -15.52 46.30
C ASP A 661 -11.75 -15.68 45.20
N GLN A 662 -12.45 -14.60 44.85
CA GLN A 662 -13.48 -14.64 43.82
C GLN A 662 -12.91 -14.96 42.43
N ILE A 663 -11.79 -14.34 42.06
CA ILE A 663 -11.14 -14.63 40.77
C ILE A 663 -10.58 -16.05 40.74
N GLY A 664 -9.96 -16.53 41.83
CA GLY A 664 -9.43 -17.90 41.93
C GLY A 664 -10.51 -18.98 41.86
N LYS A 665 -11.63 -18.78 42.55
CA LYS A 665 -12.79 -19.70 42.49
C LYS A 665 -13.42 -19.69 41.11
N THR A 666 -13.60 -18.52 40.50
CA THR A 666 -14.12 -18.41 39.13
C THR A 666 -13.19 -19.09 38.14
N PHE A 667 -11.89 -18.85 38.24
CA PHE A 667 -10.85 -19.46 37.41
C PHE A 667 -10.92 -20.99 37.48
N LYS A 668 -11.04 -21.55 38.69
CA LYS A 668 -11.16 -23.00 38.87
C LYS A 668 -12.49 -23.55 38.33
N ARG A 669 -13.60 -22.88 38.63
CA ARG A 669 -14.95 -23.37 38.28
C ARG A 669 -15.24 -23.29 36.79
N THR A 670 -14.70 -22.29 36.10
CA THR A 670 -14.95 -22.08 34.67
C THR A 670 -13.95 -22.78 33.74
N TYR A 671 -12.87 -23.35 34.28
CA TYR A 671 -11.85 -24.03 33.49
C TYR A 671 -12.37 -25.34 32.89
N ASP A 672 -12.23 -25.46 31.57
CA ASP A 672 -12.48 -26.67 30.81
C ASP A 672 -11.16 -27.35 30.44
N ALA A 673 -10.85 -28.45 31.12
CA ALA A 673 -9.63 -29.22 30.89
C ALA A 673 -9.51 -29.78 29.46
N LYS A 674 -10.62 -29.95 28.72
CA LYS A 674 -10.59 -30.47 27.34
C LYS A 674 -10.01 -29.45 26.38
N THR A 675 -10.39 -28.19 26.53
CA THR A 675 -9.95 -27.10 25.65
C THR A 675 -8.75 -26.35 26.21
N GLY A 676 -8.52 -26.42 27.51
CA GLY A 676 -7.54 -25.59 28.23
C GLY A 676 -7.96 -24.12 28.32
N LEU A 677 -9.27 -23.85 28.24
CA LEU A 677 -9.86 -22.51 28.22
C LEU A 677 -10.93 -22.37 29.31
N TRP A 678 -11.37 -21.14 29.57
CA TRP A 678 -12.42 -20.82 30.55
C TRP A 678 -13.74 -20.53 29.84
N LYS A 679 -14.78 -21.26 30.23
CA LYS A 679 -16.13 -21.11 29.68
C LYS A 679 -16.74 -19.78 30.11
N HIS A 680 -17.64 -19.23 29.29
CA HIS A 680 -18.27 -17.92 29.51
C HIS A 680 -18.90 -17.79 30.91
N ALA A 681 -19.62 -18.81 31.35
CA ALA A 681 -20.28 -18.79 32.66
C ALA A 681 -20.37 -20.16 33.33
N TRP A 682 -20.66 -20.09 34.62
CA TRP A 682 -20.97 -21.21 35.51
C TRP A 682 -22.25 -20.91 36.30
N ASP A 683 -23.17 -21.88 36.38
CA ASP A 683 -24.32 -21.90 37.27
C ASP A 683 -24.06 -22.88 38.43
N GLU A 684 -23.99 -22.39 39.67
CA GLU A 684 -23.74 -23.21 40.86
C GLU A 684 -24.79 -24.31 41.08
N THR A 685 -26.00 -24.13 40.55
CA THR A 685 -27.11 -25.07 40.73
C THR A 685 -27.22 -26.12 39.63
N ASN A 686 -26.47 -25.97 38.53
CA ASN A 686 -26.60 -26.76 37.29
C ASN A 686 -28.02 -26.80 36.69
N SER A 687 -28.92 -25.92 37.16
CA SER A 687 -30.34 -25.97 36.84
C SER A 687 -30.67 -25.20 35.57
N MET A 688 -29.85 -24.19 35.22
CA MET A 688 -30.02 -23.42 34.00
C MET A 688 -29.98 -24.32 32.76
N PHE A 689 -30.82 -24.00 31.77
CA PHE A 689 -30.99 -24.82 30.57
C PHE A 689 -29.75 -24.85 29.67
N TRP A 690 -28.93 -23.79 29.72
CA TRP A 690 -27.66 -23.70 29.01
C TRP A 690 -26.50 -24.37 29.76
N ALA A 691 -26.68 -24.64 31.05
CA ALA A 691 -25.64 -25.16 31.93
C ALA A 691 -25.52 -26.67 31.80
N ASP A 692 -24.28 -27.14 31.69
CA ASP A 692 -23.94 -28.55 31.78
C ASP A 692 -24.41 -29.13 33.13
N LYS A 693 -24.97 -30.35 33.09
CA LYS A 693 -25.67 -30.91 34.25
C LYS A 693 -24.75 -31.40 35.35
N GLU A 694 -23.48 -31.63 35.06
CA GLU A 694 -22.49 -32.07 36.04
C GLU A 694 -21.66 -30.89 36.54
N THR A 695 -21.21 -30.04 35.63
CA THR A 695 -20.23 -28.98 35.91
C THR A 695 -20.86 -27.60 36.09
N GLY A 696 -22.08 -27.38 35.60
CA GLY A 696 -22.75 -26.08 35.60
C GLY A 696 -22.23 -25.14 34.52
N LEU A 697 -21.31 -25.58 33.66
CA LEU A 697 -20.62 -24.74 32.69
C LEU A 697 -21.49 -24.42 31.46
N SER A 698 -21.29 -23.22 30.91
CA SER A 698 -21.76 -22.91 29.54
C SER A 698 -20.97 -23.71 28.50
N LYS A 699 -21.57 -23.95 27.33
CA LYS A 699 -21.02 -24.87 26.31
C LYS A 699 -19.66 -24.45 25.74
N HIS A 700 -19.49 -23.16 25.45
CA HIS A 700 -18.34 -22.65 24.69
C HIS A 700 -17.53 -21.59 25.42
N THR A 701 -16.27 -21.44 24.99
CA THR A 701 -15.42 -20.33 25.36
C THR A 701 -15.66 -19.17 24.42
N TRP A 702 -16.41 -18.19 24.92
CA TRP A 702 -16.61 -16.94 24.22
C TRP A 702 -15.42 -16.00 24.43
N ALA A 703 -14.83 -15.52 23.33
CA ALA A 703 -13.58 -14.78 23.35
C ALA A 703 -13.67 -13.49 24.18
N ARG A 704 -14.79 -12.76 24.09
CA ARG A 704 -14.95 -11.53 24.87
C ARG A 704 -15.09 -11.80 26.37
N ALA A 705 -15.78 -12.85 26.78
CA ALA A 705 -15.83 -13.24 28.20
C ALA A 705 -14.42 -13.53 28.75
N MET A 706 -13.61 -14.27 27.97
CA MET A 706 -12.20 -14.51 28.31
C MET A 706 -11.36 -13.21 28.31
N GLY A 707 -11.63 -12.30 27.37
CA GLY A 707 -11.02 -10.97 27.32
C GLY A 707 -11.32 -10.14 28.56
N TRP A 708 -12.57 -10.08 29.00
CA TRP A 708 -12.96 -9.43 30.26
C TRP A 708 -12.21 -10.03 31.44
N PHE A 709 -12.16 -11.35 31.54
CA PHE A 709 -11.52 -12.03 32.66
C PHE A 709 -10.03 -11.72 32.78
N THR A 710 -9.32 -11.75 31.65
CA THR A 710 -7.88 -11.42 31.61
C THR A 710 -7.63 -9.94 31.89
N MET A 711 -8.46 -9.03 31.36
CA MET A 711 -8.37 -7.61 31.72
C MET A 711 -8.67 -7.36 33.19
N ALA A 712 -9.56 -8.15 33.81
CA ALA A 712 -9.83 -8.04 35.24
C ALA A 712 -8.57 -8.37 36.05
N MET A 713 -7.85 -9.43 35.70
CA MET A 713 -6.58 -9.78 36.33
C MET A 713 -5.55 -8.64 36.20
N VAL A 714 -5.40 -8.09 35.00
CA VAL A 714 -4.46 -6.97 34.74
C VAL A 714 -4.84 -5.73 35.55
N GLU A 715 -6.11 -5.33 35.57
CA GLU A 715 -6.54 -4.13 36.30
C GLU A 715 -6.55 -4.32 37.83
N ILE A 716 -6.78 -5.54 38.32
CA ILE A 716 -6.59 -5.87 39.74
C ILE A 716 -5.11 -5.77 40.09
N LEU A 717 -4.20 -6.27 39.25
CA LEU A 717 -2.76 -6.17 39.46
C LEU A 717 -2.24 -4.72 39.46
N ASP A 718 -2.91 -3.81 38.74
CA ASP A 718 -2.65 -2.36 38.82
C ASP A 718 -3.07 -1.77 40.18
N ALA A 719 -4.13 -2.30 40.79
CA ALA A 719 -4.70 -1.79 42.03
C ALA A 719 -4.06 -2.40 43.29
N LEU A 720 -3.58 -3.65 43.22
CA LEU A 720 -2.95 -4.34 44.34
C LEU A 720 -1.56 -3.74 44.63
N PRO A 721 -1.24 -3.40 45.91
CA PRO A 721 0.10 -2.99 46.29
C PRO A 721 1.16 -4.00 45.89
N GLU A 722 2.35 -3.56 45.49
CA GLU A 722 3.44 -4.45 45.05
C GLU A 722 3.82 -5.50 46.10
N ASN A 723 3.74 -5.13 47.39
CA ASN A 723 4.03 -5.99 48.53
C ASN A 723 2.83 -6.82 49.04
N TYR A 724 1.69 -6.80 48.35
CA TYR A 724 0.54 -7.60 48.73
C TYR A 724 0.84 -9.10 48.61
N ALA A 725 0.67 -9.84 49.70
CA ALA A 725 1.16 -11.21 49.84
C ALA A 725 0.64 -12.18 48.77
N ARG A 726 -0.61 -12.01 48.33
CA ARG A 726 -1.28 -12.91 47.37
C ARG A 726 -1.24 -12.41 45.92
N ARG A 727 -0.45 -11.37 45.64
CA ARG A 727 -0.30 -10.80 44.30
C ARG A 727 0.19 -11.83 43.27
N GLY A 728 1.05 -12.76 43.71
CA GLY A 728 1.55 -13.86 42.88
C GLY A 728 0.47 -14.80 42.35
N GLU A 729 -0.59 -15.06 43.12
CA GLU A 729 -1.70 -15.93 42.69
C GLU A 729 -2.39 -15.38 41.42
N VAL A 730 -2.56 -14.06 41.35
CA VAL A 730 -3.20 -13.40 40.20
C VAL A 730 -2.27 -13.40 38.98
N ILE A 731 -0.95 -13.24 39.19
CA ILE A 731 0.05 -13.36 38.12
C ILE A 731 0.03 -14.78 37.55
N ASP A 732 0.01 -15.81 38.40
CA ASP A 732 0.02 -17.20 37.97
C ASP A 732 -1.22 -17.55 37.13
N MET A 733 -2.40 -17.04 37.53
CA MET A 733 -3.63 -17.18 36.76
C MET A 733 -3.56 -16.43 35.43
N LEU A 734 -3.04 -15.20 35.41
CA LEU A 734 -2.88 -14.41 34.19
C LEU A 734 -1.93 -15.11 33.21
N GLN A 735 -0.80 -15.63 33.69
CA GLN A 735 0.17 -16.36 32.86
C GLN A 735 -0.48 -17.61 32.23
N GLN A 736 -1.21 -18.41 33.01
CA GLN A 736 -1.92 -19.58 32.49
C GLN A 736 -2.97 -19.19 31.44
N ALA A 737 -3.80 -18.20 31.76
CA ALA A 737 -4.85 -17.70 30.88
C ALA A 737 -4.29 -17.19 29.55
N MET A 738 -3.26 -16.33 29.60
CA MET A 738 -2.66 -15.75 28.40
C MET A 738 -1.86 -16.76 27.59
N THR A 739 -1.27 -17.78 28.23
CA THR A 739 -0.65 -18.92 27.52
C THR A 739 -1.68 -19.64 26.66
N ALA A 740 -2.87 -19.92 27.22
CA ALA A 740 -3.97 -20.51 26.46
C ALA A 740 -4.46 -19.57 25.35
N VAL A 741 -4.62 -18.27 25.63
CA VAL A 741 -5.02 -17.28 24.62
C VAL A 741 -4.06 -17.30 23.41
N VAL A 742 -2.74 -17.25 23.63
CA VAL A 742 -1.75 -17.27 22.53
C VAL A 742 -1.77 -18.59 21.75
N LYS A 743 -2.08 -19.72 22.40
CA LYS A 743 -2.25 -21.01 21.73
C LYS A 743 -3.36 -20.97 20.67
N TYR A 744 -4.47 -20.27 20.95
CA TYR A 744 -5.61 -20.11 20.06
C TYR A 744 -5.52 -18.89 19.11
N GLN A 745 -4.40 -18.16 19.11
CA GLN A 745 -4.17 -17.04 18.19
C GLN A 745 -4.02 -17.55 16.75
N ASP A 746 -4.81 -16.99 15.83
CA ASP A 746 -4.72 -17.31 14.41
C ASP A 746 -3.33 -16.94 13.87
N LYS A 747 -2.64 -17.92 13.29
CA LYS A 747 -1.24 -17.73 12.87
C LYS A 747 -1.10 -16.82 11.66
N LYS A 748 -2.14 -16.67 10.84
CA LYS A 748 -2.11 -15.81 9.63
C LYS A 748 -2.30 -14.35 9.99
N THR A 749 -3.27 -14.05 10.84
CA THR A 749 -3.71 -12.68 11.14
C THR A 749 -3.21 -12.14 12.47
N GLY A 750 -2.86 -13.01 13.42
CA GLY A 750 -2.56 -12.62 14.79
C GLY A 750 -3.80 -12.39 15.67
N LEU A 751 -5.00 -12.68 15.16
CA LEU A 751 -6.27 -12.35 15.81
C LEU A 751 -6.96 -13.59 16.40
N TRP A 752 -8.11 -13.38 17.05
CA TRP A 752 -8.91 -14.45 17.65
C TRP A 752 -10.32 -14.49 17.11
N TYR A 753 -10.86 -15.71 17.04
CA TYR A 753 -12.25 -15.96 16.67
C TYR A 753 -13.20 -15.69 17.84
N ASP A 754 -14.45 -15.31 17.56
CA ASP A 754 -15.48 -15.01 18.58
C ASP A 754 -15.72 -16.21 19.52
N VAL A 755 -15.80 -17.42 18.96
CA VAL A 755 -15.86 -18.66 19.76
C VAL A 755 -14.53 -19.40 19.65
N MET A 756 -13.73 -19.39 20.71
CA MET A 756 -12.32 -19.79 20.65
C MET A 756 -12.14 -21.31 20.51
N ASP A 757 -13.07 -22.10 21.04
CA ASP A 757 -12.99 -23.56 21.08
C ASP A 757 -13.73 -24.26 19.92
N VAL A 758 -14.14 -23.52 18.89
CA VAL A 758 -14.83 -24.05 17.71
C VAL A 758 -14.11 -23.69 16.42
N LYS A 759 -13.81 -24.70 15.63
CA LYS A 759 -13.27 -24.57 14.26
C LYS A 759 -14.37 -24.84 13.25
N ASP A 760 -15.02 -23.77 12.79
CA ASP A 760 -16.13 -23.79 11.83
C ASP A 760 -16.00 -22.53 10.95
N ASP A 761 -16.27 -22.64 9.64
CA ASP A 761 -16.12 -21.55 8.68
C ASP A 761 -17.14 -20.41 8.89
N ARG A 762 -18.22 -20.66 9.65
CA ARG A 762 -19.18 -19.64 10.08
C ARG A 762 -18.61 -18.73 11.18
N ASN A 763 -17.58 -19.18 11.88
CA ASN A 763 -16.92 -18.39 12.91
C ASN A 763 -16.18 -17.21 12.28
N TYR A 764 -15.87 -16.19 13.07
CA TYR A 764 -15.22 -14.99 12.57
C TYR A 764 -14.20 -14.42 13.54
N LEU A 765 -13.15 -13.81 12.98
CA LEU A 765 -12.22 -12.99 13.76
C LEU A 765 -12.96 -11.79 14.33
N GLU A 766 -12.91 -11.63 15.65
CA GLU A 766 -13.72 -10.68 16.41
C GLU A 766 -12.84 -9.59 17.02
N ALA A 767 -13.22 -8.33 16.80
CA ALA A 767 -12.36 -7.19 17.08
C ALA A 767 -12.28 -6.84 18.56
N THR A 768 -13.35 -7.04 19.32
CA THR A 768 -13.42 -6.67 20.73
C THR A 768 -12.45 -7.51 21.55
N ALA A 769 -12.59 -8.83 21.50
CA ALA A 769 -11.75 -9.79 22.20
C ALA A 769 -10.30 -9.70 21.73
N SER A 770 -10.07 -9.54 20.42
CA SER A 770 -8.71 -9.34 19.91
C SER A 770 -8.05 -8.09 20.49
N SER A 771 -8.80 -7.00 20.65
CA SER A 771 -8.30 -5.78 21.29
C SER A 771 -8.01 -5.98 22.78
N MET A 772 -8.87 -6.71 23.50
CA MET A 772 -8.65 -7.05 24.92
C MET A 772 -7.41 -7.91 25.13
N PHE A 773 -7.26 -8.98 24.35
CA PHE A 773 -6.10 -9.86 24.44
C PHE A 773 -4.81 -9.12 24.08
N THR A 774 -4.84 -8.30 23.02
CA THR A 774 -3.71 -7.44 22.66
C THR A 774 -3.31 -6.52 23.81
N TYR A 775 -4.26 -5.82 24.43
CA TYR A 775 -3.99 -4.98 25.61
C TYR A 775 -3.37 -5.78 26.76
N CYS A 776 -3.95 -6.93 27.12
CA CYS A 776 -3.42 -7.79 28.18
C CYS A 776 -1.99 -8.28 27.89
N LEU A 777 -1.71 -8.69 26.65
CA LEU A 777 -0.38 -9.15 26.22
C LEU A 777 0.66 -8.03 26.35
N LEU A 778 0.38 -6.87 25.77
CA LEU A 778 1.31 -5.75 25.72
C LEU A 778 1.55 -5.14 27.12
N LYS A 779 0.47 -4.91 27.88
CA LYS A 779 0.58 -4.36 29.24
C LYS A 779 1.20 -5.38 30.20
N GLY A 780 0.78 -6.64 30.12
CA GLY A 780 1.34 -7.72 30.94
C GLY A 780 2.84 -7.92 30.70
N ALA A 781 3.28 -7.81 29.44
CA ALA A 781 4.71 -7.78 29.10
C ALA A 781 5.40 -6.55 29.70
N ARG A 782 4.82 -5.34 29.56
CA ARG A 782 5.41 -4.08 30.06
C ARG A 782 5.63 -4.08 31.56
N LEU A 783 4.66 -4.62 32.29
CA LEU A 783 4.69 -4.67 33.76
C LEU A 783 5.40 -5.93 34.28
N GLY A 784 5.94 -6.77 33.41
CA GLY A 784 6.71 -7.96 33.78
C GLY A 784 5.86 -9.12 34.32
N TYR A 785 4.55 -9.11 34.13
CA TYR A 785 3.67 -10.23 34.53
C TYR A 785 3.76 -11.39 33.53
N LEU A 786 3.96 -11.06 32.26
CA LEU A 786 4.14 -12.00 31.16
C LEU A 786 5.59 -11.91 30.65
N PRO A 787 6.32 -13.03 30.55
CA PRO A 787 7.70 -13.01 30.08
C PRO A 787 7.84 -12.57 28.62
N THR A 788 9.02 -12.05 28.29
CA THR A 788 9.41 -11.62 26.94
C THR A 788 10.79 -12.18 26.62
N LYS A 789 11.13 -12.35 25.33
CA LYS A 789 12.48 -12.81 24.95
C LYS A 789 13.53 -11.71 25.09
N ASP A 790 13.12 -10.46 24.91
CA ASP A 790 13.94 -9.26 25.12
C ASP A 790 13.38 -8.39 26.26
N ASN A 791 14.22 -7.62 26.97
CA ASN A 791 13.79 -6.74 28.06
C ASN A 791 12.92 -5.57 27.53
N TRP A 792 11.62 -5.79 27.41
CA TRP A 792 10.63 -4.84 26.87
C TRP A 792 10.51 -3.54 27.67
N ALA A 793 10.71 -3.60 28.99
CA ALA A 793 10.83 -2.41 29.83
C ALA A 793 12.17 -2.44 30.57
N ALA A 794 13.05 -1.48 30.27
CA ALA A 794 14.34 -1.36 30.94
C ALA A 794 14.11 -1.23 32.46
N GLY A 795 14.68 -2.16 33.24
CA GLY A 795 14.61 -2.12 34.70
C GLY A 795 13.43 -2.87 35.33
N VAL A 796 12.52 -3.48 34.57
CA VAL A 796 11.48 -4.35 35.12
C VAL A 796 11.97 -5.80 35.12
N LYS A 797 12.10 -6.41 36.29
CA LYS A 797 12.42 -7.84 36.41
C LYS A 797 11.15 -8.66 36.15
N PRO A 798 11.09 -9.52 35.11
CA PRO A 798 9.91 -10.31 34.84
C PRO A 798 9.64 -11.30 35.98
N ALA A 799 8.37 -11.49 36.30
CA ALA A 799 7.93 -12.55 37.20
C ALA A 799 8.31 -13.92 36.60
N PRO A 800 8.80 -14.87 37.41
CA PRO A 800 9.05 -16.22 36.92
C PRO A 800 7.75 -16.83 36.41
N LEU A 801 7.85 -17.71 35.41
CA LEU A 801 6.69 -18.50 34.98
C LEU A 801 6.26 -19.44 36.10
N CYS A 802 4.96 -19.50 36.37
CA CYS A 802 4.37 -20.50 37.24
C CYS A 802 4.45 -21.90 36.59
N GLU A 803 4.48 -22.96 37.39
CA GLU A 803 4.64 -24.34 36.89
C GLU A 803 3.52 -24.75 35.92
N ALA A 804 2.29 -24.31 36.17
CA ALA A 804 1.17 -24.58 35.29
C ALA A 804 1.31 -23.90 33.92
N ALA A 805 1.80 -22.65 33.88
CA ALA A 805 2.06 -21.96 32.62
C ALA A 805 3.24 -22.62 31.86
N LYS A 806 4.30 -23.04 32.56
CA LYS A 806 5.39 -23.83 31.96
C LYS A 806 4.88 -25.12 31.34
N ALA A 807 4.07 -25.88 32.07
CA ALA A 807 3.48 -27.13 31.59
C ALA A 807 2.56 -26.91 30.38
N ALA A 808 1.92 -25.74 30.28
CA ALA A 808 1.10 -25.33 29.13
C ALA A 808 1.92 -24.79 27.94
N GLY A 809 3.25 -24.76 28.02
CA GLY A 809 4.15 -24.36 26.93
C GLY A 809 4.54 -22.88 26.93
N ALA A 810 4.34 -22.14 28.02
CA ALA A 810 4.66 -20.71 28.09
C ALA A 810 6.15 -20.38 27.88
N GLY A 811 7.06 -21.34 28.08
CA GLY A 811 8.51 -21.14 27.94
C GLY A 811 8.96 -20.79 26.52
N ASP A 812 8.19 -21.18 25.50
CA ASP A 812 8.51 -20.90 24.09
C ASP A 812 7.85 -19.62 23.56
N ILE A 813 6.91 -19.05 24.33
CA ILE A 813 6.09 -17.91 23.94
C ILE A 813 6.83 -16.62 24.22
N ASP A 814 6.90 -15.75 23.20
CA ASP A 814 7.15 -14.33 23.39
C ASP A 814 5.81 -13.59 23.42
N PHE A 815 5.33 -13.26 24.62
CA PHE A 815 4.01 -12.63 24.80
C PHE A 815 3.96 -11.23 24.19
N LYS A 816 5.07 -10.48 24.20
CA LYS A 816 5.16 -9.18 23.51
C LYS A 816 4.99 -9.37 22.01
N ALA A 817 5.76 -10.28 21.40
CA ALA A 817 5.68 -10.50 19.95
C ALA A 817 4.27 -10.95 19.51
N ALA A 818 3.61 -11.77 20.33
CA ALA A 818 2.21 -12.16 20.10
C ALA A 818 1.26 -10.95 20.15
N GLY A 819 1.47 -10.03 21.11
CA GLY A 819 0.69 -8.79 21.24
C GLY A 819 0.93 -7.81 20.10
N VAL A 820 2.18 -7.59 19.68
CA VAL A 820 2.52 -6.73 18.53
C VAL A 820 1.88 -7.25 17.26
N LYS A 821 2.00 -8.56 17.00
CA LYS A 821 1.38 -9.22 15.85
C LYS A 821 -0.15 -9.07 15.87
N ALA A 822 -0.76 -9.19 17.04
CA ALA A 822 -2.20 -9.00 17.19
C ALA A 822 -2.62 -7.55 16.91
N TYR A 823 -1.86 -6.58 17.41
CA TYR A 823 -2.13 -5.16 17.17
C TYR A 823 -2.05 -4.81 15.67
N GLU A 824 -0.99 -5.25 14.98
CA GLU A 824 -0.86 -5.10 13.53
C GLU A 824 -2.02 -5.79 12.78
N GLY A 825 -2.45 -6.95 13.29
CA GLY A 825 -3.65 -7.64 12.84
C GLY A 825 -4.91 -6.78 12.97
N ILE A 826 -5.10 -6.08 14.10
CA ILE A 826 -6.26 -5.22 14.35
C ILE A 826 -6.25 -4.04 13.38
N ILE A 827 -5.13 -3.34 13.26
CA ILE A 827 -4.98 -2.21 12.32
C ILE A 827 -5.30 -2.66 10.89
N LYS A 828 -4.79 -3.82 10.49
CA LYS A 828 -4.97 -4.34 9.13
C LYS A 828 -6.38 -4.83 8.82
N ASN A 829 -7.04 -5.50 9.77
CA ASN A 829 -8.28 -6.24 9.48
C ASN A 829 -9.54 -5.58 10.05
N PHE A 830 -9.41 -4.69 11.03
CA PHE A 830 -10.54 -4.11 11.73
C PHE A 830 -10.60 -2.58 11.66
N ILE A 831 -9.48 -1.87 11.47
CA ILE A 831 -9.50 -0.41 11.35
C ILE A 831 -9.81 0.01 9.92
N LYS A 832 -10.82 0.86 9.78
CA LYS A 832 -11.25 1.45 8.50
C LYS A 832 -11.21 2.97 8.58
N VAL A 833 -10.61 3.63 7.59
CA VAL A 833 -10.69 5.09 7.44
C VAL A 833 -11.96 5.46 6.65
N ASN A 834 -12.77 6.36 7.21
CA ASN A 834 -14.03 6.82 6.65
C ASN A 834 -13.87 8.11 5.84
N ASP A 835 -14.91 8.46 5.09
CA ASP A 835 -14.94 9.64 4.20
C ASP A 835 -14.81 10.98 4.94
N ASP A 836 -15.29 11.02 6.19
CA ASP A 836 -15.17 12.16 7.09
C ASP A 836 -13.82 12.20 7.84
N LYS A 837 -12.86 11.35 7.45
CA LYS A 837 -11.53 11.16 8.05
C LYS A 837 -11.55 10.57 9.47
N THR A 838 -12.70 10.15 9.98
CA THR A 838 -12.77 9.34 11.19
C THR A 838 -12.29 7.91 10.90
N ILE A 839 -11.91 7.17 11.95
CA ILE A 839 -11.65 5.73 11.85
C ILE A 839 -12.72 4.94 12.57
N SER A 840 -13.07 3.77 12.03
CA SER A 840 -13.98 2.81 12.67
C SER A 840 -13.23 1.55 13.09
N LEU A 841 -13.60 0.99 14.24
CA LEU A 841 -13.27 -0.38 14.63
C LEU A 841 -14.41 -1.29 14.15
N THR A 842 -14.13 -2.12 13.15
CA THR A 842 -15.15 -2.98 12.53
C THR A 842 -15.20 -4.37 13.17
N ARG A 843 -16.26 -5.12 12.88
CA ARG A 843 -16.40 -6.54 13.27
C ARG A 843 -16.43 -6.79 14.79
N CYS A 844 -17.07 -5.91 15.55
CA CYS A 844 -17.33 -6.15 16.96
C CYS A 844 -18.61 -6.98 17.14
N CYS A 845 -18.57 -8.02 17.98
CA CYS A 845 -19.79 -8.68 18.45
C CYS A 845 -20.62 -7.68 19.27
N ALA A 846 -21.85 -7.41 18.84
CA ALA A 846 -22.74 -6.42 19.43
C ALA A 846 -23.10 -6.70 20.90
N VAL A 847 -23.39 -7.96 21.21
CA VAL A 847 -23.83 -8.45 22.51
C VAL A 847 -23.83 -9.97 22.45
N SER A 848 -23.47 -10.63 23.55
CA SER A 848 -23.81 -12.04 23.80
C SER A 848 -24.05 -12.20 25.29
N GLY A 849 -24.83 -13.19 25.67
CA GLY A 849 -25.16 -13.51 27.06
C GLY A 849 -25.79 -14.90 27.19
N LEU A 850 -26.23 -15.29 28.37
CA LEU A 850 -26.90 -16.58 28.61
C LEU A 850 -28.25 -16.38 29.31
N GLY A 851 -29.24 -17.21 28.96
CA GLY A 851 -30.62 -17.11 29.48
C GLY A 851 -31.27 -15.74 29.23
N PRO A 852 -32.46 -15.41 29.76
CA PRO A 852 -33.47 -16.35 30.19
C PRO A 852 -33.98 -17.16 28.98
N ASN A 853 -34.68 -18.27 29.24
CA ASN A 853 -35.29 -19.13 28.22
C ASN A 853 -36.48 -18.41 27.54
N LYS A 854 -36.15 -17.46 26.65
CA LYS A 854 -37.08 -16.65 25.84
C LYS A 854 -36.53 -16.60 24.43
N SER A 855 -37.37 -16.32 23.43
CA SER A 855 -36.91 -16.17 22.04
C SER A 855 -36.18 -14.82 21.85
N PRO A 856 -34.99 -14.78 21.24
CA PRO A 856 -34.17 -15.92 20.80
C PRO A 856 -33.52 -16.64 21.99
N ASN A 857 -33.50 -17.99 21.93
CA ASN A 857 -33.02 -18.82 23.04
C ASN A 857 -31.49 -18.68 23.21
N ARG A 858 -31.06 -17.98 24.26
CA ARG A 858 -29.64 -17.71 24.58
C ARG A 858 -29.02 -18.90 25.30
N ASP A 859 -28.85 -20.00 24.58
CA ASP A 859 -28.48 -21.32 25.11
C ASP A 859 -26.97 -21.58 25.18
N GLY A 860 -26.16 -20.61 24.75
CA GLY A 860 -24.71 -20.72 24.72
C GLY A 860 -24.16 -21.68 23.67
N SER A 861 -24.98 -22.14 22.72
CA SER A 861 -24.50 -22.92 21.57
C SER A 861 -23.69 -22.05 20.60
N PHE A 862 -22.88 -22.70 19.77
CA PHE A 862 -22.19 -22.02 18.67
C PHE A 862 -23.17 -21.28 17.76
N ASP A 863 -24.29 -21.91 17.39
CA ASP A 863 -25.32 -21.29 16.55
C ASP A 863 -25.90 -20.03 17.19
N TYR A 864 -26.06 -20.01 18.51
CA TYR A 864 -26.49 -18.82 19.23
C TYR A 864 -25.43 -17.70 19.16
N TYR A 865 -24.15 -17.98 19.47
CA TYR A 865 -23.11 -16.94 19.38
C TYR A 865 -22.99 -16.39 17.95
N MET A 866 -23.12 -17.23 16.93
CA MET A 866 -23.11 -16.81 15.53
C MET A 866 -24.38 -16.08 15.10
N SER A 867 -25.47 -16.16 15.88
CA SER A 867 -26.72 -15.42 15.63
C SER A 867 -26.66 -13.97 16.11
N GLU A 868 -25.74 -13.65 17.01
CA GLU A 868 -25.63 -12.30 17.55
C GLU A 868 -25.05 -11.32 16.52
N PRO A 869 -25.52 -10.06 16.49
CA PRO A 869 -25.14 -9.15 15.44
C PRO A 869 -23.67 -8.76 15.53
N ILE A 870 -23.07 -8.54 14.37
CA ILE A 870 -21.77 -7.89 14.24
C ILE A 870 -22.02 -6.42 13.91
N ARG A 871 -21.37 -5.51 14.62
CA ARG A 871 -21.47 -4.06 14.37
C ARG A 871 -20.10 -3.39 14.44
N ASP A 872 -19.99 -2.24 13.79
CA ASP A 872 -18.82 -1.38 13.90
C ASP A 872 -18.95 -0.46 15.11
N ASN A 873 -17.83 0.00 15.65
CA ASN A 873 -17.74 0.99 16.72
C ASN A 873 -18.54 0.61 17.99
N ASP A 874 -18.54 -0.68 18.34
CA ASP A 874 -19.10 -1.08 19.63
C ASP A 874 -18.17 -0.62 20.76
N ALA A 875 -18.72 0.15 21.69
CA ALA A 875 -18.05 0.68 22.88
C ALA A 875 -17.28 -0.39 23.69
N LYS A 876 -17.72 -1.65 23.64
CA LYS A 876 -17.04 -2.80 24.28
C LYS A 876 -15.66 -3.05 23.68
N GLY A 877 -15.48 -2.76 22.40
CA GLY A 877 -14.22 -2.90 21.65
C GLY A 877 -13.39 -1.62 21.58
N ILE A 878 -14.03 -0.44 21.55
CA ILE A 878 -13.32 0.84 21.45
C ILE A 878 -12.36 1.07 22.62
N GLY A 879 -12.82 0.91 23.88
CA GLY A 879 -11.96 1.10 25.05
C GLY A 879 -10.72 0.19 25.03
N PRO A 880 -10.88 -1.14 24.86
CA PRO A 880 -9.76 -2.06 24.70
C PRO A 880 -8.84 -1.75 23.52
N PHE A 881 -9.38 -1.30 22.39
CA PHE A 881 -8.55 -0.86 21.26
C PHE A 881 -7.69 0.35 21.64
N ILE A 882 -8.30 1.38 22.25
CA ILE A 882 -7.58 2.57 22.74
C ILE A 882 -6.46 2.16 23.69
N TRP A 883 -6.73 1.28 24.66
CA TRP A 883 -5.69 0.82 25.60
C TRP A 883 -4.59 0.02 24.92
N ALA A 884 -4.92 -0.86 23.97
CA ALA A 884 -3.92 -1.57 23.18
C ALA A 884 -3.04 -0.59 22.36
N SER A 885 -3.65 0.42 21.75
CA SER A 885 -2.94 1.49 21.05
C SER A 885 -2.00 2.26 21.96
N LEU A 886 -2.45 2.66 23.15
CA LEU A 886 -1.61 3.35 24.13
C LEU A 886 -0.40 2.52 24.56
N GLU A 887 -0.53 1.19 24.67
CA GLU A 887 0.61 0.32 24.99
C GLU A 887 1.63 0.25 23.84
N MET A 888 1.17 0.25 22.58
CA MET A 888 2.06 0.32 21.41
C MET A 888 2.72 1.70 21.26
N GLU A 889 1.96 2.77 21.50
CA GLU A 889 2.43 4.15 21.35
C GLU A 889 3.53 4.49 22.36
N ARG A 890 3.50 3.88 23.55
CA ARG A 890 4.59 3.96 24.54
C ARG A 890 5.90 3.35 24.04
N ASP A 891 5.86 2.43 23.09
CA ASP A 891 7.04 1.85 22.41
C ASP A 891 7.41 2.63 21.13
N GLY A 892 6.83 3.81 20.93
CA GLY A 892 7.12 4.68 19.78
C GLY A 892 6.31 4.36 18.52
N TYR A 893 5.34 3.44 18.60
CA TYR A 893 4.43 3.19 17.49
C TYR A 893 3.59 4.44 17.17
N LYS A 894 3.44 4.74 15.88
CA LYS A 894 2.65 5.88 15.39
C LYS A 894 1.59 5.39 14.41
N ALA A 895 0.49 6.12 14.31
CA ALA A 895 -0.46 5.98 13.21
C ALA A 895 0.28 6.22 11.90
N GLY A 896 0.51 5.13 11.17
CA GLY A 896 1.24 5.11 9.90
C GLY A 896 0.31 5.16 8.68
N TYR A 897 0.94 5.32 7.51
CA TYR A 897 0.34 5.07 6.20
C TYR A 897 0.46 3.61 5.80
#